data_AF-A0A0N1LGV6-F1
#
_entry.id   AF-A0A0N1LGV6-F1
#
_cell.length_a   1.000
_cell.length_b   1.000
_cell.length_c   1.000
_cell.angle_alpha   90.00
_cell.angle_beta   90.00
_cell.angle_gamma   90.00
#
_symmetry.space_group_name_H-M   'P 1'
#
loop_
_entity.id
_entity.type
_entity.pdbx_description
1 polymer ?
#
loop_
_entity_poly.entity_id
_entity_poly.type
_entity_poly.pdbx_seq_one_letter_code
_entity_poly.pdbx_strand_id
1 'polypeptide(L)'
;MAVRGDWEPCEDFEDARPGTLYWTLSLYISPEDVAAAVGQPDRRLTHKLFARVQQAHLPSVLLRNAIDPLFNDIADREVLGEVQEHLLAADDAPLITSADPHAQRKAAERHIRQSEKLIFRMPKTVEWSTEGVTYCASPPGLDDERAVRFRRFWLAHNNGALSYHLALSHHYASRDIDGDGRGYDPSTYYFLSLLQKLAAPKEFEIAHDSAAPGAQTSVFDDRTGISPLDGIKVTDRTGNTDSFWPFVKRRMLVDARRLFGRLAKETGTRPVEDLEPLLIREVPFIEVPGLMVPKCRFMFLFDDERFFKRLMPIDPSTKASVARKVMVREECYAPYQEALAERVKASEASASPVKLDASYWEWVDNPLDYAALISPQLGYLRPSPDSLFPDVDALAVALRNGTALRTVDAQGKALESPEPLHIPAFERGRADCLDYLFLAGFNQNIIDFMNQDTSEILDSIDPIYPDSDEQSDERFFVRYANHRAMVTYVPKSRSLETGNDYIGTCPYAFLIHVLTLHNEFLAREHEDRSMARIERIEHLVAYSKHPEPLSPAAAALEEREPLDGSTGFDKAEFAINQVKLAEYREFERFRYANPFRYDTERDVFTKLEELRGTTRKKDALAMAIASLEDHASDLGRRHQQKVDADAARRETELNILLGGTGIFGAGQMIYWIGETAAGDPEAVPPKEAVPVEIDLLGVFPASFSGDAIMYVTEAVMIYALAIFVPFFVYIVVSAMWTWARKKRPDLWVLSAPKRLSRWFRS
;
A
#
# COMPACT_ATOMS: atom_id res chain seq x y z
N MET A 1 26.19 -3.63 -34.92
CA MET A 1 25.03 -4.17 -34.17
C MET A 1 23.82 -3.35 -34.60
N ALA A 2 22.70 -4.00 -34.91
CA ALA A 2 21.47 -3.28 -35.26
C ALA A 2 20.83 -2.77 -33.97
N VAL A 3 20.64 -1.46 -33.84
CA VAL A 3 19.81 -0.88 -32.77
C VAL A 3 18.37 -1.12 -33.16
N ARG A 4 17.62 -1.85 -32.34
CA ARG A 4 16.18 -2.06 -32.54
C ARG A 4 15.37 -0.92 -31.93
N GLY A 5 14.18 -0.71 -32.48
CA GLY A 5 13.32 0.42 -32.16
C GLY A 5 13.68 1.67 -32.95
N ASP A 6 12.67 2.47 -33.23
CA ASP A 6 12.84 3.66 -34.04
C ASP A 6 13.35 4.84 -33.20
N TRP A 7 14.35 5.52 -33.77
CA TRP A 7 14.77 6.83 -33.29
C TRP A 7 14.88 7.78 -34.47
N GLU A 8 13.82 8.55 -34.67
CA GLU A 8 13.83 9.74 -35.52
C GLU A 8 13.53 10.96 -34.63
N PRO A 9 14.44 11.94 -34.57
CA PRO A 9 14.14 13.21 -33.94
C PRO A 9 12.95 13.83 -34.68
N CYS A 10 11.78 13.89 -34.04
CA CYS A 10 10.64 14.59 -34.63
C CYS A 10 10.81 16.09 -34.36
N GLU A 11 10.81 16.91 -35.42
CA GLU A 11 10.72 18.36 -35.27
C GLU A 11 9.28 18.82 -35.03
N ASP A 12 8.31 17.95 -35.33
CA ASP A 12 6.85 18.14 -35.19
C ASP A 12 6.26 17.23 -34.08
N PHE A 13 4.92 17.10 -34.03
CA PHE A 13 4.23 16.27 -33.03
C PHE A 13 4.62 14.79 -33.15
N GLU A 14 4.68 14.08 -32.02
CA GLU A 14 4.99 12.65 -31.99
C GLU A 14 3.73 11.83 -32.28
N ASP A 15 3.66 11.25 -33.48
CA ASP A 15 2.58 10.33 -33.84
C ASP A 15 2.60 9.07 -32.96
N ALA A 16 1.44 8.70 -32.44
CA ALA A 16 1.19 7.40 -31.83
C ALA A 16 1.37 6.30 -32.88
N ARG A 17 2.31 5.37 -32.65
CA ARG A 17 2.60 4.26 -33.58
C ARG A 17 2.12 2.94 -32.98
N PRO A 18 1.34 2.13 -33.72
CA PRO A 18 1.02 0.77 -33.31
C PRO A 18 2.27 -0.06 -33.03
N GLY A 19 2.22 -0.97 -32.06
CA GLY A 19 3.36 -1.75 -31.62
C GLY A 19 4.35 -0.94 -30.78
N THR A 20 3.83 0.02 -30.00
CA THR A 20 4.62 0.84 -29.07
C THR A 20 4.23 0.56 -27.62
N LEU A 21 5.23 0.40 -26.77
CA LEU A 21 5.06 0.37 -25.33
C LEU A 21 5.34 1.77 -24.78
N TYR A 22 4.38 2.31 -24.05
CA TYR A 22 4.55 3.48 -23.21
C TYR A 22 4.63 3.02 -21.76
N TRP A 23 5.75 3.29 -21.12
CA TRP A 23 6.07 2.84 -19.77
C TRP A 23 6.37 4.03 -18.87
N THR A 24 5.70 4.15 -17.74
CA THR A 24 5.93 5.23 -16.77
C THR A 24 6.33 4.66 -15.42
N LEU A 25 7.52 5.04 -14.93
CA LEU A 25 7.97 4.83 -13.56
C LEU A 25 7.66 6.06 -12.74
N SER A 26 6.97 5.90 -11.61
CA SER A 26 6.61 6.99 -10.70
C SER A 26 7.18 6.73 -9.32
N LEU A 27 8.06 7.62 -8.84
CA LEU A 27 8.60 7.59 -7.48
C LEU A 27 7.82 8.58 -6.62
N TYR A 28 7.35 8.14 -5.45
CA TYR A 28 6.56 8.96 -4.53
C TYR A 28 7.41 9.45 -3.36
N ILE A 29 7.27 10.73 -3.02
CA ILE A 29 8.00 11.41 -1.95
C ILE A 29 6.98 12.01 -0.98
N SER A 30 7.11 11.65 0.30
CA SER A 30 6.14 12.06 1.32
C SER A 30 6.15 13.58 1.52
N PRO A 31 5.05 14.18 1.96
CA PRO A 31 4.97 15.61 2.19
C PRO A 31 5.97 16.11 3.26
N GLU A 32 6.32 15.25 4.22
CA GLU A 32 7.29 15.51 5.28
C GLU A 32 8.71 15.55 4.71
N ASP A 33 9.07 14.58 3.87
CA ASP A 33 10.37 14.53 3.20
C ASP A 33 10.56 15.70 2.23
N VAL A 34 9.52 16.09 1.51
CA VAL A 34 9.52 17.28 0.64
C VAL A 34 9.76 18.56 1.46
N ALA A 35 9.08 18.70 2.60
CA ALA A 35 9.25 19.84 3.48
C ALA A 35 10.67 19.91 4.08
N ALA A 36 11.19 18.77 4.53
CA ALA A 36 12.56 18.63 5.01
C ALA A 36 13.58 19.00 3.92
N ALA A 37 13.40 18.51 2.69
CA ALA A 37 14.31 18.76 1.58
C ALA A 37 14.39 20.25 1.16
N VAL A 38 13.32 21.02 1.34
CA VAL A 38 13.30 22.49 1.14
C VAL A 38 13.92 23.25 2.32
N GLY A 39 14.18 22.58 3.45
CA GLY A 39 14.71 23.20 4.67
C GLY A 39 13.63 23.69 5.64
N GLN A 40 12.43 23.08 5.64
CA GLN A 40 11.32 23.38 6.55
C GLN A 40 10.66 22.10 7.11
N PRO A 41 11.40 21.23 7.85
CA PRO A 41 10.92 19.91 8.25
C PRO A 41 9.60 19.92 9.04
N ASP A 42 9.31 20.97 9.81
CA ASP A 42 8.10 21.07 10.64
C ASP A 42 6.91 21.70 9.89
N ARG A 43 7.05 22.05 8.61
CA ARG A 43 6.03 22.77 7.86
C ARG A 43 5.80 22.19 6.48
N ARG A 44 4.69 21.48 6.37
CA ARG A 44 4.14 21.00 5.10
C ARG A 44 4.04 22.10 4.05
N LEU A 45 4.52 21.82 2.85
CA LEU A 45 4.36 22.73 1.71
C LEU A 45 2.90 22.73 1.23
N THR A 46 2.39 23.91 0.89
CA THR A 46 1.00 24.06 0.40
C THR A 46 0.97 24.05 -1.12
N HIS A 47 -0.13 23.57 -1.72
CA HIS A 47 -0.35 23.67 -3.17
C HIS A 47 -0.12 25.09 -3.73
N LYS A 48 -0.49 26.15 -2.99
CA LYS A 48 -0.25 27.56 -3.36
C LYS A 48 1.23 27.89 -3.56
N LEU A 49 2.14 27.25 -2.82
CA LEU A 49 3.57 27.40 -3.05
C LEU A 49 3.98 26.79 -4.39
N PHE A 50 3.52 25.57 -4.68
CA PHE A 50 3.79 24.91 -5.95
C PHE A 50 3.19 25.68 -7.14
N ALA A 51 2.00 26.25 -6.99
CA ALA A 51 1.39 27.13 -7.97
C ALA A 51 2.29 28.34 -8.30
N ARG A 52 2.89 29.00 -7.29
CA ARG A 52 3.82 30.11 -7.49
C ARG A 52 5.10 29.67 -8.21
N VAL A 53 5.68 28.53 -7.81
CA VAL A 53 6.86 27.96 -8.49
C VAL A 53 6.54 27.60 -9.94
N GLN A 54 5.36 27.04 -10.20
CA GLN A 54 4.90 26.73 -11.54
C GLN A 54 4.78 27.99 -12.40
N GLN A 55 4.13 29.04 -11.87
CA GLN A 55 3.94 30.32 -12.56
C GLN A 55 5.25 31.08 -12.81
N ALA A 56 6.24 30.94 -11.93
CA ALA A 56 7.54 31.56 -12.07
C ALA A 56 8.49 30.82 -13.03
N HIS A 57 8.11 29.63 -13.52
CA HIS A 57 8.96 28.78 -14.37
C HIS A 57 8.28 28.51 -15.72
N LEU A 58 8.75 29.19 -16.77
CA LEU A 58 8.13 29.15 -18.11
C LEU A 58 7.91 27.72 -18.66
N PRO A 59 8.88 26.77 -18.60
CA PRO A 59 8.62 25.39 -18.99
C PRO A 59 7.47 24.73 -18.21
N SER A 60 7.35 24.96 -16.90
CA SER A 60 6.25 24.43 -16.10
C SER A 60 4.90 25.06 -16.48
N VAL A 61 4.87 26.36 -16.79
CA VAL A 61 3.65 27.03 -17.29
C VAL A 61 3.21 26.46 -18.63
N LEU A 62 4.14 26.24 -19.54
CA LEU A 62 3.83 25.70 -20.87
C LEU A 62 3.36 24.24 -20.79
N LEU A 63 4.02 23.44 -19.95
CA LEU A 63 3.64 22.07 -19.68
C LEU A 63 2.22 21.98 -19.09
N ARG A 64 1.92 22.83 -18.10
CA ARG A 64 0.57 23.00 -17.56
C ARG A 64 -0.44 23.35 -18.65
N ASN A 65 -0.19 24.41 -19.42
CA ASN A 65 -1.15 24.88 -20.42
C ASN A 65 -1.39 23.88 -21.56
N ALA A 66 -0.42 22.99 -21.82
CA ALA A 66 -0.57 21.92 -22.79
C ALA A 66 -1.44 20.76 -22.28
N ILE A 67 -1.32 20.43 -20.99
CA ILE A 67 -1.96 19.25 -20.38
C ILE A 67 -3.28 19.56 -19.70
N ASP A 68 -3.41 20.69 -18.99
CA ASP A 68 -4.62 21.09 -18.26
C ASP A 68 -5.88 21.04 -19.14
N PRO A 69 -5.89 21.52 -20.41
CA PRO A 69 -7.08 21.40 -21.25
C PRO A 69 -7.54 19.97 -21.48
N LEU A 70 -6.60 19.01 -21.55
CA LEU A 70 -6.91 17.57 -21.69
C LEU A 70 -7.46 16.97 -20.39
N PHE A 71 -7.09 17.57 -19.26
CA PHE A 71 -7.57 17.19 -17.94
C PHE A 71 -8.86 17.88 -17.51
N ASN A 72 -9.25 19.00 -18.15
CA ASN A 72 -10.50 19.69 -17.88
C ASN A 72 -11.74 18.87 -18.30
N ASP A 73 -11.56 17.84 -19.12
CA ASP A 73 -12.61 16.88 -19.48
C ASP A 73 -13.00 15.94 -18.32
N ILE A 74 -12.29 16.02 -17.19
CA ILE A 74 -12.43 15.17 -16.00
C ILE A 74 -13.20 15.97 -14.93
N ALA A 75 -14.27 15.39 -14.39
CA ALA A 75 -15.22 16.10 -13.53
C ALA A 75 -14.62 16.40 -12.14
N ASP A 76 -14.60 17.68 -11.76
CA ASP A 76 -14.53 18.07 -10.36
C ASP A 76 -13.22 17.66 -9.62
N ARG A 77 -12.07 17.87 -10.28
CA ARG A 77 -10.77 17.87 -9.58
C ARG A 77 -10.62 19.05 -8.61
N GLU A 78 -11.53 20.01 -8.69
CA GLU A 78 -11.54 21.20 -7.86
C GLU A 78 -12.00 20.85 -6.45
N VAL A 79 -11.07 20.89 -5.50
CA VAL A 79 -11.42 20.82 -4.08
C VAL A 79 -11.65 22.25 -3.60
N LEU A 80 -12.89 22.56 -3.22
CA LEU A 80 -13.30 23.92 -2.82
C LEU A 80 -13.11 24.97 -3.92
N GLY A 81 -13.24 24.58 -5.19
CA GLY A 81 -13.11 25.48 -6.36
C GLY A 81 -11.66 25.78 -6.76
N GLU A 82 -10.67 25.04 -6.25
CA GLU A 82 -9.26 25.18 -6.64
C GLU A 82 -8.69 23.81 -7.08
N VAL A 83 -7.97 23.76 -8.21
CA VAL A 83 -7.13 22.61 -8.59
C VAL A 83 -5.86 22.64 -7.75
N GLN A 84 -5.57 21.56 -7.03
CA GLN A 84 -4.50 21.52 -6.03
C GLN A 84 -3.27 20.72 -6.47
N GLU A 85 -3.28 20.16 -7.69
CA GLU A 85 -2.13 19.47 -8.28
C GLU A 85 -1.41 20.35 -9.29
N HIS A 86 -0.08 20.23 -9.34
CA HIS A 86 0.74 21.04 -10.23
C HIS A 86 1.78 20.20 -10.96
N LEU A 87 1.72 20.23 -12.28
CA LEU A 87 2.73 19.63 -13.16
C LEU A 87 3.92 20.59 -13.28
N LEU A 88 5.13 20.12 -12.97
CA LEU A 88 6.35 20.93 -12.95
C LEU A 88 7.40 20.30 -13.84
N ALA A 89 8.00 21.10 -14.72
CA ALA A 89 9.09 20.65 -15.57
C ALA A 89 10.32 20.27 -14.73
N ALA A 90 10.97 19.16 -15.07
CA ALA A 90 12.10 18.64 -14.33
C ALA A 90 13.40 19.42 -14.59
N ASP A 91 13.55 20.04 -15.76
CA ASP A 91 14.69 20.86 -16.11
C ASP A 91 14.29 22.25 -16.65
N ASP A 92 15.31 23.10 -16.77
CA ASP A 92 15.18 24.44 -17.33
C ASP A 92 15.37 24.38 -18.86
N ALA A 93 14.64 25.22 -19.58
CA ALA A 93 14.84 25.36 -21.02
C ALA A 93 16.25 25.91 -21.32
N PRO A 94 16.82 25.63 -22.50
CA PRO A 94 18.12 26.16 -22.90
C PRO A 94 18.13 27.69 -22.80
N LEU A 95 19.21 28.23 -22.24
CA LEU A 95 19.43 29.69 -22.20
C LEU A 95 19.62 30.19 -23.63
N ILE A 96 18.60 30.86 -24.18
CA ILE A 96 18.74 31.61 -25.43
C ILE A 96 19.24 33.00 -25.08
N THR A 97 20.29 33.46 -25.75
CA THR A 97 20.83 34.83 -25.63
C THR A 97 19.91 35.90 -26.23
N SER A 98 18.80 35.51 -26.85
CA SER A 98 17.82 36.44 -27.42
C SER A 98 17.05 37.17 -26.32
N ALA A 99 16.98 38.49 -26.43
CA ALA A 99 16.12 39.33 -25.59
C ALA A 99 14.63 39.25 -25.99
N ASP A 100 14.30 38.58 -27.10
CA ASP A 100 12.92 38.42 -27.57
C ASP A 100 12.15 37.38 -26.73
N PRO A 101 11.09 37.78 -25.99
CA PRO A 101 10.27 36.86 -25.22
C PRO A 101 9.59 35.77 -26.06
N HIS A 102 9.29 36.05 -27.33
CA HIS A 102 8.66 35.06 -28.21
C HIS A 102 9.62 33.93 -28.57
N ALA A 103 10.87 34.26 -28.92
CA ALA A 103 11.93 33.28 -29.14
C ALA A 103 12.18 32.40 -27.89
N GLN A 104 12.22 33.01 -26.70
CA GLN A 104 12.37 32.29 -25.42
C GLN A 104 11.23 31.31 -25.19
N ARG A 105 9.98 31.75 -25.41
CA ARG A 105 8.80 30.89 -25.30
C ARG A 105 8.85 29.73 -26.29
N LYS A 106 9.16 29.99 -27.56
CA LYS A 106 9.23 28.95 -28.60
C LYS A 106 10.28 27.88 -28.29
N ALA A 107 11.44 28.24 -27.75
CA ALA A 107 12.42 27.24 -27.35
C ALA A 107 12.00 26.46 -26.10
N ALA A 108 11.34 27.11 -25.14
CA ALA A 108 10.77 26.40 -23.99
C ALA A 108 9.68 25.42 -24.43
N GLU A 109 8.81 25.80 -25.37
CA GLU A 109 7.80 24.91 -25.99
C GLU A 109 8.45 23.72 -26.70
N ARG A 110 9.50 23.96 -27.49
CA ARG A 110 10.27 22.88 -28.12
C ARG A 110 10.94 21.97 -27.10
N HIS A 111 11.48 22.55 -26.03
CA HIS A 111 12.20 21.83 -24.99
C HIS A 111 11.29 20.87 -24.22
N ILE A 112 10.10 21.31 -23.80
CA ILE A 112 9.14 20.43 -23.10
C ILE A 112 8.60 19.31 -24.00
N ARG A 113 8.65 19.50 -25.33
CA ARG A 113 8.27 18.50 -26.32
C ARG A 113 9.39 17.54 -26.72
N GLN A 114 10.63 17.83 -26.33
CA GLN A 114 11.77 17.04 -26.75
C GLN A 114 11.94 15.80 -25.85
N SER A 115 12.09 14.62 -26.46
CA SER A 115 12.52 13.40 -25.78
C SER A 115 14.04 13.24 -25.82
N GLU A 116 14.61 12.67 -24.76
CA GLU A 116 16.00 12.19 -24.74
C GLU A 116 16.07 10.76 -25.32
N LYS A 117 17.15 10.43 -26.03
CA LYS A 117 17.44 9.06 -26.47
C LYS A 117 18.17 8.32 -25.36
N LEU A 118 17.63 7.18 -24.96
CA LEU A 118 18.33 6.17 -24.18
C LEU A 118 18.57 4.94 -25.03
N ILE A 119 19.69 4.25 -24.79
CA ILE A 119 19.97 2.93 -25.33
C ILE A 119 19.93 1.93 -24.18
N PHE A 120 19.01 0.97 -24.27
CA PHE A 120 18.92 -0.15 -23.34
C PHE A 120 19.66 -1.34 -23.93
N ARG A 121 20.45 -2.02 -23.11
CA ARG A 121 21.09 -3.29 -23.45
C ARG A 121 20.74 -4.32 -22.40
N MET A 122 20.08 -5.39 -22.83
CA MET A 122 19.72 -6.51 -21.96
C MET A 122 20.90 -7.47 -21.81
N PRO A 123 20.91 -8.32 -20.77
CA PRO A 123 21.82 -9.45 -20.73
C PRO A 123 21.51 -10.43 -21.86
N LYS A 124 22.54 -11.17 -22.32
CA LYS A 124 22.38 -12.20 -23.36
C LYS A 124 21.53 -13.38 -22.89
N THR A 125 21.54 -13.64 -21.58
CA THR A 125 20.84 -14.74 -20.94
C THR A 125 20.14 -14.23 -19.68
N VAL A 126 18.96 -14.76 -19.39
CA VAL A 126 18.20 -14.47 -18.17
C VAL A 126 18.01 -15.78 -17.43
N GLU A 127 18.27 -15.77 -16.13
CA GLU A 127 18.13 -16.93 -15.26
C GLU A 127 17.19 -16.60 -14.11
N TRP A 128 16.24 -17.49 -13.83
CA TRP A 128 15.26 -17.35 -12.75
C TRP A 128 14.98 -18.71 -12.11
N SER A 129 14.34 -18.70 -10.94
CA SER A 129 13.99 -19.91 -10.18
C SER A 129 12.50 -19.95 -9.93
N THR A 130 11.87 -21.09 -10.18
CA THR A 130 10.45 -21.30 -9.91
C THR A 130 10.23 -22.74 -9.48
N GLU A 131 9.50 -22.93 -8.39
CA GLU A 131 9.21 -24.26 -7.80
C GLU A 131 10.47 -25.10 -7.50
N GLY A 132 11.60 -24.45 -7.20
CA GLY A 132 12.87 -25.11 -6.92
C GLY A 132 13.65 -25.58 -8.16
N VAL A 133 13.19 -25.22 -9.36
CA VAL A 133 13.88 -25.46 -10.64
C VAL A 133 14.42 -24.15 -11.18
N THR A 134 15.69 -24.16 -11.59
CA THR A 134 16.35 -23.00 -12.23
C THR A 134 16.20 -23.08 -13.75
N TYR A 135 15.68 -22.02 -14.35
CA TYR A 135 15.52 -21.87 -15.80
C TYR A 135 16.47 -20.82 -16.35
N CYS A 136 16.93 -21.02 -17.58
CA CYS A 136 17.82 -20.08 -18.27
C CYS A 136 17.32 -19.87 -19.71
N ALA A 137 16.91 -18.65 -20.05
CA ALA A 137 16.51 -18.28 -21.40
C ALA A 137 17.57 -17.44 -22.12
N SER A 138 17.76 -17.75 -23.40
CA SER A 138 18.69 -17.04 -24.29
C SER A 138 18.08 -16.81 -25.67
N PRO A 139 16.96 -16.08 -25.78
CA PRO A 139 16.30 -15.83 -27.06
C PRO A 139 17.21 -15.04 -28.02
N PRO A 140 17.23 -15.39 -29.31
CA PRO A 140 18.08 -14.72 -30.30
C PRO A 140 17.86 -13.19 -30.35
N GLY A 141 18.93 -12.42 -30.15
CA GLY A 141 18.91 -10.97 -30.21
C GLY A 141 18.31 -10.27 -28.98
N LEU A 142 18.31 -10.94 -27.82
CA LEU A 142 18.00 -10.31 -26.54
C LEU A 142 18.99 -9.20 -26.18
N ASP A 143 20.28 -9.41 -26.39
CA ASP A 143 21.35 -8.46 -26.09
C ASP A 143 21.54 -7.35 -27.15
N ASP A 144 20.66 -7.31 -28.16
CA ASP A 144 20.60 -6.22 -29.12
C ASP A 144 20.27 -4.90 -28.41
N GLU A 145 20.91 -3.81 -28.84
CA GLU A 145 20.62 -2.48 -28.33
C GLU A 145 19.19 -2.05 -28.69
N ARG A 146 18.48 -1.44 -27.73
CA ARG A 146 17.08 -0.98 -27.87
C ARG A 146 17.02 0.53 -27.66
N ALA A 147 16.56 1.26 -28.66
CA ALA A 147 16.32 2.70 -28.52
C ALA A 147 15.02 2.95 -27.76
N VAL A 148 15.11 3.81 -26.73
CA VAL A 148 13.99 4.19 -25.87
C VAL A 148 13.93 5.71 -25.78
N ARG A 149 12.75 6.29 -26.04
CA ARG A 149 12.51 7.72 -25.81
C ARG A 149 12.29 7.95 -24.33
N PHE A 150 12.81 9.05 -23.81
CA PHE A 150 12.78 9.34 -22.39
C PHE A 150 12.35 10.78 -22.11
N ARG A 151 11.38 10.93 -21.21
CA ARG A 151 10.84 12.19 -20.70
C ARG A 151 10.71 12.10 -19.18
N ARG A 152 10.68 13.26 -18.54
CA ARG A 152 10.63 13.36 -17.08
C ARG A 152 10.03 14.66 -16.61
N PHE A 153 9.29 14.59 -15.52
CA PHE A 153 8.61 15.72 -14.92
C PHE A 153 8.22 15.40 -13.48
N TRP A 154 7.80 16.43 -12.74
CA TRP A 154 7.30 16.29 -11.38
C TRP A 154 5.81 16.58 -11.33
N LEU A 155 5.11 15.90 -10.43
CA LEU A 155 3.74 16.22 -10.07
C LEU A 155 3.70 16.55 -8.57
N ALA A 156 3.19 17.73 -8.23
CA ALA A 156 2.85 18.07 -6.86
C ALA A 156 1.41 17.67 -6.58
N HIS A 157 1.19 16.95 -5.49
CA HIS A 157 -0.13 16.53 -5.04
C HIS A 157 -0.77 17.57 -4.11
N ASN A 158 -2.10 17.50 -3.94
CA ASN A 158 -2.89 18.39 -3.07
C ASN A 158 -2.36 18.51 -1.62
N ASN A 159 -1.73 17.45 -1.16
CA ASN A 159 -1.18 17.27 0.17
C ASN A 159 0.30 17.72 0.20
N GLY A 160 0.85 18.35 -0.84
CA GLY A 160 2.25 18.78 -0.88
C GLY A 160 3.29 17.66 -0.96
N ALA A 161 2.87 16.40 -1.13
CA ALA A 161 3.75 15.33 -1.62
C ALA A 161 4.19 15.64 -3.06
N LEU A 162 5.30 15.04 -3.46
CA LEU A 162 5.81 15.10 -4.81
C LEU A 162 5.92 13.70 -5.39
N SER A 163 5.59 13.54 -6.65
CA SER A 163 5.97 12.38 -7.43
C SER A 163 6.88 12.77 -8.59
N TYR A 164 7.94 11.98 -8.79
CA TYR A 164 8.87 12.10 -9.90
C TYR A 164 8.52 11.04 -10.94
N HIS A 165 8.25 11.47 -12.17
CA HIS A 165 7.81 10.59 -13.24
C HIS A 165 8.87 10.50 -14.32
N LEU A 166 9.14 9.27 -14.74
CA LEU A 166 10.00 8.91 -15.85
C LEU A 166 9.09 8.23 -16.86
N ALA A 167 8.83 8.89 -17.99
CA ALA A 167 8.02 8.35 -19.07
C ALA A 167 8.94 7.91 -20.20
N LEU A 168 8.78 6.65 -20.58
CA LEU A 168 9.59 5.98 -21.58
C LEU A 168 8.69 5.46 -22.69
N SER A 169 9.14 5.51 -23.93
CA SER A 169 8.47 4.84 -25.03
C SER A 169 9.43 4.04 -25.89
N HIS A 170 9.00 2.84 -26.29
CA HIS A 170 9.76 1.94 -27.13
C HIS A 170 8.84 1.37 -28.22
N HIS A 171 9.14 1.70 -29.48
CA HIS A 171 8.51 1.09 -30.64
C HIS A 171 9.16 -0.27 -30.89
N TYR A 172 8.48 -1.35 -30.55
CA TYR A 172 9.00 -2.72 -30.71
C TYR A 172 8.59 -3.37 -32.02
N ALA A 173 7.61 -2.81 -32.74
CA ALA A 173 7.23 -3.27 -34.08
C ALA A 173 8.17 -2.78 -35.20
N SER A 174 9.41 -2.40 -34.89
CA SER A 174 10.38 -1.78 -35.82
C SER A 174 10.94 -2.71 -36.92
N ARG A 175 10.38 -3.90 -37.11
CA ARG A 175 10.56 -4.69 -38.32
C ARG A 175 9.25 -4.59 -39.08
N ASP A 176 9.28 -4.06 -40.30
CA ASP A 176 8.17 -4.15 -41.25
C ASP A 176 7.64 -5.58 -41.26
N ILE A 177 6.54 -5.79 -40.55
CA ILE A 177 5.69 -6.95 -40.71
C ILE A 177 4.33 -6.37 -41.05
N ASP A 178 4.25 -5.80 -42.25
CA ASP A 178 2.98 -5.67 -42.95
C ASP A 178 2.29 -7.04 -42.92
N GLY A 179 1.25 -7.17 -42.10
CA GLY A 179 0.24 -8.21 -42.25
C GLY A 179 0.62 -9.68 -41.99
N ASP A 180 1.86 -10.04 -41.64
CA ASP A 180 2.15 -11.46 -41.36
C ASP A 180 1.73 -11.85 -39.94
N GLY A 181 0.89 -12.89 -39.84
CA GLY A 181 0.38 -13.45 -38.57
C GLY A 181 1.44 -13.85 -37.53
N ARG A 182 2.74 -13.82 -37.86
CA ARG A 182 3.86 -14.48 -37.18
C ARG A 182 4.24 -14.01 -35.78
N GLY A 183 3.75 -12.88 -35.27
CA GLY A 183 4.07 -12.43 -33.90
C GLY A 183 5.28 -11.55 -33.81
N TYR A 184 5.56 -11.12 -32.59
CA TYR A 184 6.84 -10.52 -32.27
C TYR A 184 7.87 -11.61 -31.99
N ASP A 185 9.13 -11.30 -32.21
CA ASP A 185 10.19 -12.25 -31.92
C ASP A 185 10.31 -12.47 -30.40
N PRO A 186 10.73 -13.67 -29.94
CA PRO A 186 10.84 -13.98 -28.51
C PRO A 186 11.65 -12.97 -27.70
N SER A 187 12.69 -12.38 -28.29
CA SER A 187 13.51 -11.39 -27.58
C SER A 187 12.75 -10.11 -27.26
N THR A 188 11.71 -9.77 -28.03
CA THR A 188 10.81 -8.65 -27.74
C THR A 188 9.94 -8.95 -26.53
N TYR A 189 9.32 -10.14 -26.45
CA TYR A 189 8.54 -10.54 -25.28
C TYR A 189 9.38 -10.53 -23.99
N TYR A 190 10.58 -11.12 -24.03
CA TYR A 190 11.48 -11.08 -22.87
C TYR A 190 11.95 -9.66 -22.53
N PHE A 191 12.27 -8.82 -23.52
CA PHE A 191 12.62 -7.41 -23.27
C PHE A 191 11.50 -6.69 -22.51
N LEU A 192 10.25 -6.83 -22.98
CA LEU A 192 9.08 -6.20 -22.34
C LEU A 192 8.91 -6.71 -20.90
N SER A 193 8.96 -8.03 -20.68
CA SER A 193 8.85 -8.62 -19.33
C SER A 193 9.99 -8.17 -18.42
N LEU A 194 11.22 -8.06 -18.91
CA LEU A 194 12.37 -7.58 -18.15
C LEU A 194 12.22 -6.12 -17.69
N LEU A 195 11.56 -5.25 -18.47
CA LEU A 195 11.25 -3.89 -18.02
C LEU A 195 10.35 -3.87 -16.78
N GLN A 196 9.41 -4.81 -16.68
CA GLN A 196 8.58 -4.98 -15.49
C GLN A 196 9.39 -5.44 -14.28
N LYS A 197 10.38 -6.33 -14.50
CA LYS A 197 11.28 -6.84 -13.46
C LYS A 197 12.20 -5.76 -12.87
N LEU A 198 12.39 -4.62 -13.54
CA LEU A 198 13.24 -3.54 -13.01
C LEU A 198 12.75 -2.98 -11.67
N ALA A 199 11.44 -2.88 -11.40
CA ALA A 199 10.95 -2.54 -10.04
C ALA A 199 10.10 -3.62 -9.37
N ALA A 200 9.83 -4.72 -10.07
CA ALA A 200 9.12 -5.86 -9.51
C ALA A 200 9.79 -7.19 -9.91
N PRO A 201 10.99 -7.51 -9.39
CA PRO A 201 11.76 -8.69 -9.78
C PRO A 201 11.20 -10.00 -9.17
N LYS A 202 9.91 -10.26 -9.31
CA LYS A 202 9.27 -11.54 -8.92
C LYS A 202 9.95 -12.70 -9.67
N GLU A 203 10.05 -13.88 -9.04
CA GLU A 203 10.76 -15.10 -9.51
C GLU A 203 12.29 -15.04 -9.51
N PHE A 204 12.86 -13.93 -9.05
CA PHE A 204 14.30 -13.83 -8.84
C PHE A 204 14.63 -13.93 -7.35
N GLU A 205 15.81 -14.45 -7.06
CA GLU A 205 16.35 -14.54 -5.72
C GLU A 205 17.69 -13.80 -5.65
N ILE A 206 18.04 -13.28 -4.48
CA ILE A 206 19.36 -12.72 -4.25
C ILE A 206 20.34 -13.89 -4.21
N ALA A 207 21.32 -13.91 -5.10
CA ALA A 207 22.33 -14.97 -5.13
C ALA A 207 23.02 -15.11 -3.77
N HIS A 208 23.14 -16.34 -3.25
CA HIS A 208 23.62 -16.66 -1.90
C HIS A 208 25.01 -16.11 -1.55
N ASP A 209 25.87 -15.88 -2.55
CA ASP A 209 27.22 -15.34 -2.35
C ASP A 209 27.25 -13.81 -2.18
N SER A 210 26.11 -13.13 -2.39
CA SER A 210 26.01 -11.66 -2.45
C SER A 210 25.66 -11.01 -1.12
N ALA A 211 25.10 -11.75 -0.17
CA ALA A 211 24.56 -11.19 1.08
C ALA A 211 24.97 -12.01 2.31
N ALA A 212 25.48 -11.34 3.34
CA ALA A 212 25.61 -11.95 4.66
C ALA A 212 24.20 -12.28 5.21
N PRO A 213 24.02 -13.35 6.01
CA PRO A 213 22.72 -13.71 6.57
C PRO A 213 22.07 -12.52 7.30
N GLY A 214 20.91 -12.05 6.80
CA GLY A 214 20.18 -10.91 7.35
C GLY A 214 20.59 -9.53 6.81
N ALA A 215 21.55 -9.43 5.89
CA ALA A 215 21.87 -8.19 5.21
C ALA A 215 20.78 -7.83 4.18
N GLN A 216 20.39 -6.56 4.15
CA GLN A 216 19.51 -6.00 3.12
C GLN A 216 20.34 -5.57 1.92
N THR A 217 19.86 -5.86 0.72
CA THR A 217 20.48 -5.47 -0.55
C THR A 217 19.62 -4.40 -1.22
N SER A 218 20.23 -3.28 -1.59
CA SER A 218 19.55 -2.18 -2.28
C SER A 218 19.64 -2.34 -3.79
N VAL A 219 18.58 -1.95 -4.52
CA VAL A 219 18.64 -1.84 -5.98
C VAL A 219 19.64 -0.78 -6.50
N PHE A 220 20.14 0.07 -5.61
CA PHE A 220 21.18 1.06 -5.93
C PHE A 220 22.60 0.55 -5.70
N ASP A 221 22.77 -0.64 -5.14
CA ASP A 221 24.08 -1.27 -4.95
C ASP A 221 24.70 -1.67 -6.30
N ASP A 222 26.03 -1.77 -6.35
CA ASP A 222 26.77 -2.13 -7.57
C ASP A 222 26.39 -3.52 -8.11
N ARG A 223 26.00 -4.43 -7.21
CA ARG A 223 25.49 -5.77 -7.52
C ARG A 223 24.44 -6.18 -6.51
N THR A 224 23.28 -6.55 -7.04
CA THR A 224 22.15 -7.07 -6.27
C THR A 224 22.14 -8.60 -6.20
N GLY A 225 22.87 -9.27 -7.10
CA GLY A 225 22.76 -10.72 -7.30
C GLY A 225 21.52 -11.14 -8.09
N ILE A 226 20.74 -10.17 -8.59
CA ILE A 226 19.53 -10.39 -9.37
C ILE A 226 19.84 -10.02 -10.83
N SER A 227 19.83 -11.02 -11.70
CA SER A 227 20.24 -10.92 -13.11
C SER A 227 19.68 -9.71 -13.88
N PRO A 228 18.36 -9.41 -13.89
CA PRO A 228 17.83 -8.26 -14.62
C PRO A 228 18.30 -6.91 -14.06
N LEU A 229 18.47 -6.80 -12.73
CA LEU A 229 18.88 -5.55 -12.09
C LEU A 229 20.37 -5.25 -12.35
N ASP A 230 21.19 -6.29 -12.37
CA ASP A 230 22.64 -6.17 -12.58
C ASP A 230 23.00 -6.13 -14.08
N GLY A 231 22.25 -6.86 -14.90
CA GLY A 231 22.55 -7.09 -16.31
C GLY A 231 22.02 -6.03 -17.27
N ILE A 232 20.92 -5.33 -16.93
CA ILE A 232 20.33 -4.31 -17.79
C ILE A 232 21.12 -3.01 -17.69
N LYS A 233 21.68 -2.56 -18.82
CA LYS A 233 22.45 -1.32 -18.90
C LYS A 233 21.69 -0.26 -19.69
N VAL A 234 21.77 0.98 -19.23
CA VAL A 234 21.18 2.16 -19.84
C VAL A 234 22.30 3.13 -20.20
N THR A 235 22.42 3.46 -21.49
CA THR A 235 23.33 4.49 -21.99
C THR A 235 22.54 5.74 -22.34
N ASP A 236 22.93 6.87 -21.75
CA ASP A 236 22.28 8.17 -22.00
C ASP A 236 22.96 8.97 -23.13
N ARG A 237 22.41 10.14 -23.47
CA ARG A 237 22.94 10.97 -24.58
C ARG A 237 24.37 11.44 -24.38
N THR A 238 24.89 11.40 -23.14
CA THR A 238 26.25 11.80 -22.81
C THR A 238 27.25 10.66 -22.93
N GLY A 239 26.77 9.44 -23.22
CA GLY A 239 27.58 8.22 -23.31
C GLY A 239 27.80 7.53 -21.96
N ASN A 240 27.23 8.06 -20.87
CA ASN A 240 27.30 7.41 -19.57
C ASN A 240 26.44 6.15 -19.58
N THR A 241 27.03 5.04 -19.15
CA THR A 241 26.37 3.72 -19.11
C THR A 241 26.33 3.21 -17.68
N ASP A 242 25.13 2.97 -17.17
CA ASP A 242 24.89 2.52 -15.80
C ASP A 242 23.85 1.40 -15.76
N SER A 243 23.72 0.72 -14.61
CA SER A 243 22.51 -0.05 -14.32
C SER A 243 21.30 0.90 -14.20
N PHE A 244 20.09 0.37 -14.40
CA PHE A 244 18.87 1.18 -14.47
C PHE A 244 18.63 2.08 -13.24
N TRP A 245 18.70 1.53 -12.03
CA TRP A 245 18.42 2.31 -10.79
C TRP A 245 19.48 3.37 -10.47
N PRO A 246 20.80 3.09 -10.59
CA PRO A 246 21.81 4.15 -10.54
C PRO A 246 21.57 5.28 -11.55
N PHE A 247 21.14 4.96 -12.78
CA PHE A 247 20.73 5.98 -13.76
C PHE A 247 19.53 6.81 -13.26
N VAL A 248 18.47 6.15 -12.75
CA VAL A 248 17.28 6.80 -12.21
C VAL A 248 17.64 7.74 -11.05
N LYS A 249 18.43 7.25 -10.08
CA LYS A 249 18.92 8.01 -8.92
C LYS A 249 19.70 9.24 -9.37
N ARG A 250 20.66 9.08 -10.28
CA ARG A 250 21.46 10.22 -10.80
C ARG A 250 20.56 11.28 -11.42
N ARG A 251 19.59 10.88 -12.25
CA ARG A 251 18.67 11.82 -12.90
C ARG A 251 17.77 12.53 -11.92
N MET A 252 17.15 11.78 -11.00
CA MET A 252 16.31 12.32 -9.95
C MET A 252 17.04 13.38 -9.11
N LEU A 253 18.26 13.09 -8.65
CA LEU A 253 19.03 14.02 -7.81
C LEU A 253 19.43 15.30 -8.56
N VAL A 254 19.78 15.20 -9.85
CA VAL A 254 20.08 16.39 -10.68
C VAL A 254 18.86 17.29 -10.82
N ASP A 255 17.69 16.72 -11.10
CA ASP A 255 16.47 17.47 -11.29
C ASP A 255 15.88 17.98 -9.97
N ALA A 256 16.05 17.22 -8.90
CA ALA A 256 15.65 17.63 -7.57
C ALA A 256 16.41 18.89 -7.13
N ARG A 257 17.74 18.96 -7.33
CA ARG A 257 18.51 20.18 -7.00
C ARG A 257 17.93 21.43 -7.66
N ARG A 258 17.42 21.31 -8.90
CA ARG A 258 16.77 22.41 -9.62
C ARG A 258 15.41 22.75 -9.01
N LEU A 259 14.53 21.75 -8.83
CA LEU A 259 13.20 21.96 -8.28
C LEU A 259 13.24 22.51 -6.83
N PHE A 260 14.00 21.87 -5.96
CA PHE A 260 14.15 22.27 -4.56
C PHE A 260 14.85 23.63 -4.44
N GLY A 261 15.79 23.96 -5.33
CA GLY A 261 16.34 25.32 -5.42
C GLY A 261 15.27 26.38 -5.74
N ARG A 262 14.33 26.07 -6.65
CA ARG A 262 13.18 26.96 -6.95
C ARG A 262 12.21 27.07 -5.77
N LEU A 263 11.89 25.96 -5.12
CA LEU A 263 11.03 25.94 -3.92
C LEU A 263 11.64 26.76 -2.78
N ALA A 264 12.92 26.55 -2.49
CA ALA A 264 13.65 27.23 -1.44
C ALA A 264 13.71 28.76 -1.64
N LYS A 265 13.79 29.22 -2.90
CA LYS A 265 13.73 30.65 -3.24
C LYS A 265 12.39 31.27 -2.84
N GLU A 266 11.28 30.58 -3.08
CA GLU A 266 9.94 31.05 -2.74
C GLU A 266 9.63 30.99 -1.23
N THR A 267 10.31 30.11 -0.50
CA THR A 267 10.19 29.97 0.97
C THR A 267 11.22 30.79 1.74
N GLY A 268 12.21 31.38 1.08
CA GLY A 268 13.32 32.08 1.73
C GLY A 268 14.26 31.15 2.52
N THR A 269 14.30 29.87 2.16
CA THR A 269 15.15 28.85 2.82
C THR A 269 16.29 28.40 1.91
N ARG A 270 17.06 27.42 2.37
CA ARG A 270 18.06 26.72 1.57
C ARG A 270 17.70 25.25 1.52
N PRO A 271 17.77 24.59 0.34
CA PRO A 271 17.61 23.15 0.26
C PRO A 271 18.67 22.45 1.10
N VAL A 272 18.34 21.25 1.59
CA VAL A 272 19.33 20.36 2.21
C VAL A 272 20.41 20.00 1.19
N GLU A 273 21.67 19.96 1.61
CA GLU A 273 22.80 19.64 0.71
C GLU A 273 22.71 18.20 0.18
N ASP A 274 22.45 17.26 1.08
CA ASP A 274 22.20 15.86 0.75
C ASP A 274 20.71 15.56 0.67
N LEU A 275 20.19 15.52 -0.56
CA LEU A 275 18.78 15.24 -0.83
C LEU A 275 18.47 13.75 -0.88
N GLU A 276 19.46 12.89 -1.08
CA GLU A 276 19.24 11.47 -1.35
C GLU A 276 18.39 10.75 -0.29
N PRO A 277 18.68 10.82 1.02
CA PRO A 277 17.93 10.06 2.03
C PRO A 277 16.47 10.52 2.18
N LEU A 278 16.16 11.73 1.71
CA LEU A 278 14.79 12.29 1.75
C LEU A 278 14.00 11.90 0.50
N LEU A 279 14.66 11.84 -0.66
CA LEU A 279 13.99 11.60 -1.93
C LEU A 279 13.86 10.12 -2.27
N ILE A 280 14.77 9.29 -1.75
CA ILE A 280 14.82 7.85 -2.05
C ILE A 280 14.60 7.09 -0.75
N ARG A 281 13.33 6.85 -0.42
CA ARG A 281 12.97 5.96 0.68
C ARG A 281 12.75 4.55 0.18
N GLU A 282 13.63 3.66 0.60
CA GLU A 282 13.54 2.25 0.26
C GLU A 282 12.59 1.49 1.20
N VAL A 283 11.90 0.51 0.64
CA VAL A 283 10.97 -0.38 1.33
C VAL A 283 11.31 -1.82 0.96
N PRO A 284 11.12 -2.78 1.88
CA PRO A 284 11.35 -4.19 1.58
C PRO A 284 10.43 -4.66 0.45
N PHE A 285 10.99 -5.48 -0.44
CA PHE A 285 10.25 -6.17 -1.48
C PHE A 285 9.80 -7.54 -0.94
N ILE A 286 8.49 -7.74 -0.80
CA ILE A 286 7.94 -8.92 -0.10
C ILE A 286 8.24 -10.21 -0.87
N GLU A 287 8.19 -10.16 -2.20
CA GLU A 287 8.35 -11.32 -3.06
C GLU A 287 9.82 -11.74 -3.27
N VAL A 288 10.78 -10.91 -2.86
CA VAL A 288 12.23 -11.19 -2.86
C VAL A 288 12.80 -10.76 -1.51
N PRO A 289 12.78 -11.66 -0.50
CA PRO A 289 13.23 -11.35 0.84
C PRO A 289 14.66 -10.80 0.85
N GLY A 290 14.88 -9.71 1.58
CA GLY A 290 16.18 -9.03 1.67
C GLY A 290 16.41 -7.92 0.65
N LEU A 291 15.59 -7.84 -0.42
CA LEU A 291 15.70 -6.77 -1.41
C LEU A 291 14.98 -5.50 -0.94
N MET A 292 15.64 -4.36 -1.08
CA MET A 292 15.12 -3.02 -0.80
C MET A 292 14.92 -2.26 -2.11
N VAL A 293 13.71 -1.72 -2.32
CA VAL A 293 13.34 -0.97 -3.53
C VAL A 293 12.74 0.40 -3.16
N PRO A 294 12.89 1.45 -3.97
CA PRO A 294 12.25 2.73 -3.69
C PRO A 294 10.72 2.64 -3.74
N LYS A 295 10.04 3.52 -3.00
CA LYS A 295 8.57 3.72 -3.08
C LYS A 295 8.16 4.14 -4.50
N CYS A 296 7.83 3.17 -5.35
CA CYS A 296 7.49 3.43 -6.75
C CYS A 296 6.39 2.52 -7.30
N ARG A 297 5.74 2.96 -8.39
CA ARG A 297 4.79 2.17 -9.18
C ARG A 297 5.04 2.35 -10.67
N PHE A 298 4.57 1.38 -11.44
CA PHE A 298 4.59 1.42 -12.88
C PHE A 298 3.22 1.61 -13.50
N MET A 299 3.24 2.21 -14.68
CA MET A 299 2.16 2.12 -15.64
C MET A 299 2.74 1.63 -16.96
N PHE A 300 2.10 0.65 -17.57
CA PHE A 300 2.37 0.17 -18.93
C PHE A 300 1.14 0.42 -19.78
N LEU A 301 1.33 1.00 -20.96
CA LEU A 301 0.31 1.18 -21.96
C LEU A 301 0.84 0.65 -23.29
N PHE A 302 0.21 -0.41 -23.78
CA PHE A 302 0.46 -1.00 -25.09
C PHE A 302 -0.49 -0.38 -26.10
N ASP A 303 0.05 0.42 -27.01
CA ASP A 303 -0.66 0.87 -28.21
C ASP A 303 -0.46 -0.19 -29.29
N ASP A 304 -1.28 -1.24 -29.24
CA ASP A 304 -1.11 -2.43 -30.05
C ASP A 304 -2.47 -3.09 -30.34
N GLU A 305 -2.95 -2.91 -31.56
CA GLU A 305 -4.20 -3.48 -32.05
C GLU A 305 -4.18 -5.02 -32.05
N ARG A 306 -3.02 -5.64 -32.25
CA ARG A 306 -2.88 -7.10 -32.24
C ARG A 306 -3.11 -7.63 -30.84
N PHE A 307 -2.38 -7.14 -29.83
CA PHE A 307 -2.62 -7.56 -28.44
C PHE A 307 -4.05 -7.26 -28.00
N PHE A 308 -4.58 -6.09 -28.35
CA PHE A 308 -5.95 -5.74 -28.03
C PHE A 308 -6.97 -6.72 -28.62
N LYS A 309 -6.84 -7.08 -29.90
CA LYS A 309 -7.72 -8.08 -30.56
C LYS A 309 -7.61 -9.47 -29.94
N ARG A 310 -6.47 -9.85 -29.34
CA ARG A 310 -6.33 -11.12 -28.61
C ARG A 310 -7.09 -11.10 -27.28
N LEU A 311 -7.07 -9.98 -26.58
CA LEU A 311 -7.75 -9.81 -25.31
C LEU A 311 -9.25 -9.56 -25.46
N MET A 312 -9.68 -9.07 -26.62
CA MET A 312 -11.08 -8.84 -27.00
C MET A 312 -11.42 -9.55 -28.31
N PRO A 313 -11.46 -10.91 -28.32
CA PRO A 313 -11.65 -11.66 -29.54
C PRO A 313 -13.08 -11.54 -30.07
N ILE A 314 -13.21 -11.55 -31.40
CA ILE A 314 -14.48 -11.37 -32.10
C ILE A 314 -14.70 -12.53 -33.04
N ASP A 315 -15.95 -12.96 -33.18
CA ASP A 315 -16.32 -13.95 -34.18
C ASP A 315 -16.24 -13.29 -35.56
N PRO A 316 -15.43 -13.81 -36.50
CA PRO A 316 -15.29 -13.22 -37.82
C PRO A 316 -16.61 -13.15 -38.60
N SER A 317 -17.52 -14.11 -38.36
CA SER A 317 -18.80 -14.29 -39.07
C SER A 317 -19.92 -13.45 -38.46
N THR A 318 -20.10 -13.50 -37.14
CA THR A 318 -21.20 -12.80 -36.44
C THR A 318 -20.80 -11.41 -35.96
N LYS A 319 -19.50 -11.10 -35.94
CA LYS A 319 -18.90 -9.87 -35.35
C LYS A 319 -19.14 -9.70 -33.84
N ALA A 320 -19.79 -10.68 -33.20
CA ALA A 320 -20.04 -10.70 -31.77
C ALA A 320 -18.76 -10.94 -30.96
N SER A 321 -18.77 -10.52 -29.68
CA SER A 321 -17.72 -10.85 -28.72
C SER A 321 -17.67 -12.37 -28.50
N VAL A 322 -16.46 -12.93 -28.39
CA VAL A 322 -16.25 -14.36 -28.13
C VAL A 322 -15.56 -14.51 -26.78
N ALA A 323 -15.94 -15.52 -26.01
CA ALA A 323 -15.28 -15.81 -24.75
C ALA A 323 -13.81 -16.23 -24.99
N ARG A 324 -12.88 -15.71 -24.18
CA ARG A 324 -11.43 -16.00 -24.30
C ARG A 324 -11.11 -17.49 -24.21
N LYS A 325 -11.88 -18.26 -23.43
CA LYS A 325 -11.83 -19.74 -23.34
C LYS A 325 -12.04 -20.48 -24.66
N VAL A 326 -12.62 -19.83 -25.68
CA VAL A 326 -12.75 -20.43 -27.01
C VAL A 326 -11.41 -20.38 -27.75
N MET A 327 -10.58 -19.38 -27.45
CA MET A 327 -9.27 -19.11 -28.06
C MET A 327 -8.13 -19.83 -27.34
N VAL A 328 -8.24 -20.02 -26.02
CA VAL A 328 -7.25 -20.73 -25.19
C VAL A 328 -7.76 -22.15 -24.93
N ARG A 329 -7.16 -23.16 -25.58
CA ARG A 329 -7.53 -24.58 -25.43
C ARG A 329 -6.32 -25.43 -25.10
N GLU A 330 -6.49 -26.47 -24.31
CA GLU A 330 -5.40 -27.33 -23.80
C GLU A 330 -4.50 -27.86 -24.92
N GLU A 331 -5.10 -28.28 -26.02
CA GLU A 331 -4.38 -28.85 -27.17
C GLU A 331 -3.44 -27.83 -27.85
N CYS A 332 -3.64 -26.53 -27.60
CA CYS A 332 -2.79 -25.48 -28.14
C CYS A 332 -1.51 -25.25 -27.34
N TYR A 333 -1.50 -25.63 -26.05
CA TYR A 333 -0.41 -25.32 -25.12
C TYR A 333 0.32 -26.56 -24.60
N ALA A 334 -0.33 -27.74 -24.64
CA ALA A 334 0.28 -29.01 -24.26
C ALA A 334 1.66 -29.28 -24.93
N PRO A 335 1.88 -28.97 -26.23
CA PRO A 335 3.21 -29.17 -26.84
C PRO A 335 4.33 -28.35 -26.19
N TYR A 336 4.05 -27.13 -25.72
CA TYR A 336 5.03 -26.30 -25.02
C TYR A 336 5.38 -26.91 -23.65
N GLN A 337 4.38 -27.41 -22.93
CA GLN A 337 4.56 -28.08 -21.65
C GLN A 337 5.32 -29.40 -21.80
N GLU A 338 5.03 -30.19 -22.83
CA GLU A 338 5.76 -31.44 -23.12
C GLU A 338 7.23 -31.16 -23.44
N ALA A 339 7.50 -30.19 -24.32
CA ALA A 339 8.87 -29.80 -24.70
C ALA A 339 9.67 -29.23 -23.52
N LEU A 340 9.02 -28.57 -22.57
CA LEU A 340 9.61 -28.13 -21.30
C LEU A 340 9.84 -29.31 -20.36
N ALA A 341 8.86 -30.19 -20.18
CA ALA A 341 8.97 -31.35 -19.30
C ALA A 341 10.12 -32.29 -19.70
N GLU A 342 10.37 -32.47 -21.00
CA GLU A 342 11.55 -33.21 -21.49
C GLU A 342 12.86 -32.54 -21.08
N ARG A 343 12.92 -31.21 -21.17
CA ARG A 343 14.09 -30.43 -20.78
C ARG A 343 14.29 -30.41 -19.27
N VAL A 344 13.22 -30.34 -18.48
CA VAL A 344 13.27 -30.46 -17.01
C VAL A 344 13.87 -31.81 -16.62
N LYS A 345 13.39 -32.92 -17.20
CA LYS A 345 13.96 -34.26 -16.96
C LYS A 345 15.45 -34.34 -17.33
N ALA A 346 15.84 -33.74 -18.45
CA ALA A 346 17.25 -33.68 -18.85
C ALA A 346 18.10 -32.81 -17.89
N SER A 347 17.51 -31.74 -17.36
CA SER A 347 18.10 -30.87 -16.33
C SER A 347 18.36 -31.60 -15.04
N GLU A 348 17.35 -32.31 -14.52
CA GLU A 348 17.45 -33.12 -13.30
C GLU A 348 18.55 -34.18 -13.42
N ALA A 349 18.62 -34.85 -14.57
CA ALA A 349 19.65 -35.87 -14.84
C ALA A 349 21.07 -35.28 -14.87
N SER A 350 21.22 -34.00 -15.24
CA SER A 350 22.51 -33.32 -15.41
C SER A 350 22.86 -32.35 -14.28
N ALA A 351 21.98 -32.16 -13.29
CA ALA A 351 22.08 -31.14 -12.24
C ALA A 351 22.44 -29.74 -12.81
N SER A 352 21.80 -29.37 -13.92
CA SER A 352 22.01 -28.09 -14.60
C SER A 352 20.70 -27.31 -14.75
N PRO A 353 20.73 -25.99 -15.02
CA PRO A 353 19.51 -25.21 -15.29
C PRO A 353 18.80 -25.66 -16.56
N VAL A 354 17.46 -25.52 -16.58
CA VAL A 354 16.62 -25.83 -17.74
C VAL A 354 16.90 -24.79 -18.83
N LYS A 355 17.41 -25.23 -19.98
CA LYS A 355 17.86 -24.32 -21.04
C LYS A 355 16.79 -24.08 -22.09
N LEU A 356 16.35 -22.83 -22.20
CA LEU A 356 15.60 -22.29 -23.34
C LEU A 356 16.59 -21.61 -24.29
N ASP A 357 17.39 -22.44 -24.95
CA ASP A 357 18.48 -22.04 -25.85
C ASP A 357 18.04 -21.90 -27.31
N ALA A 358 18.99 -21.62 -28.21
CA ALA A 358 18.70 -21.48 -29.63
C ALA A 358 17.91 -22.66 -30.21
N SER A 359 18.16 -23.90 -29.75
CA SER A 359 17.42 -25.08 -30.23
C SER A 359 15.97 -25.09 -29.76
N TYR A 360 15.69 -24.59 -28.54
CA TYR A 360 14.33 -24.41 -28.05
C TYR A 360 13.60 -23.33 -28.85
N TRP A 361 14.25 -22.19 -29.12
CA TRP A 361 13.61 -21.11 -29.88
C TRP A 361 13.43 -21.46 -31.37
N GLU A 362 14.35 -22.23 -31.97
CA GLU A 362 14.16 -22.82 -33.29
C GLU A 362 12.97 -23.81 -33.30
N TRP A 363 12.79 -24.57 -32.22
CA TRP A 363 11.61 -25.43 -32.04
C TRP A 363 10.33 -24.61 -31.82
N VAL A 364 10.35 -23.53 -31.04
CA VAL A 364 9.17 -22.64 -30.86
C VAL A 364 8.74 -22.05 -32.20
N ASP A 365 9.71 -21.66 -33.04
CA ASP A 365 9.45 -21.18 -34.40
C ASP A 365 8.99 -22.30 -35.36
N ASN A 366 9.29 -23.57 -35.04
CA ASN A 366 8.97 -24.74 -35.85
C ASN A 366 8.84 -26.05 -35.03
N PRO A 367 7.70 -26.29 -34.34
CA PRO A 367 7.61 -27.27 -33.24
C PRO A 367 7.59 -28.74 -33.67
N LEU A 368 7.64 -29.05 -34.97
CA LEU A 368 7.59 -30.41 -35.49
C LEU A 368 8.60 -30.62 -36.62
N ASP A 369 9.25 -31.78 -36.62
CA ASP A 369 9.77 -32.36 -37.85
C ASP A 369 8.60 -32.91 -38.66
N TYR A 370 7.92 -32.02 -39.40
CA TYR A 370 6.79 -32.36 -40.24
C TYR A 370 7.10 -33.48 -41.25
N ALA A 371 8.39 -33.72 -41.57
CA ALA A 371 8.79 -34.82 -42.43
C ALA A 371 8.50 -36.19 -41.78
N ALA A 372 8.57 -36.29 -40.45
CA ALA A 372 8.22 -37.50 -39.72
C ALA A 372 6.70 -37.77 -39.76
N LEU A 373 5.88 -36.72 -39.67
CA LEU A 373 4.40 -36.83 -39.62
C LEU A 373 3.75 -37.18 -40.96
N ILE A 374 4.43 -36.91 -42.08
CA ILE A 374 3.98 -37.33 -43.42
C ILE A 374 4.68 -38.62 -43.88
N SER A 375 5.57 -39.19 -43.07
CA SER A 375 6.31 -40.39 -43.44
C SER A 375 5.40 -41.62 -43.49
N PRO A 376 5.66 -42.58 -44.39
CA PRO A 376 4.91 -43.84 -44.43
C PRO A 376 5.00 -44.67 -43.14
N GLN A 377 6.05 -44.46 -42.32
CA GLN A 377 6.31 -45.22 -41.10
C GLN A 377 5.64 -44.62 -39.84
N LEU A 378 5.47 -43.30 -39.76
CA LEU A 378 4.97 -42.59 -38.57
C LEU A 378 3.70 -41.77 -38.83
N GLY A 379 3.21 -41.69 -40.07
CA GLY A 379 2.09 -40.82 -40.45
C GLY A 379 0.72 -41.30 -39.95
N TYR A 380 0.38 -40.93 -38.72
CA TYR A 380 -0.95 -41.08 -38.13
C TYR A 380 -1.94 -39.96 -38.49
N LEU A 381 -1.49 -38.98 -39.29
CA LEU A 381 -2.27 -37.87 -39.80
C LEU A 381 -2.42 -38.00 -41.31
N ARG A 382 -3.65 -37.91 -41.81
CA ARG A 382 -3.94 -38.09 -43.24
C ARG A 382 -4.99 -37.11 -43.77
N PRO A 383 -4.94 -36.67 -45.03
CA PRO A 383 -6.03 -35.88 -45.64
C PRO A 383 -7.27 -36.73 -45.92
N SER A 384 -7.10 -38.05 -46.05
CA SER A 384 -8.17 -39.05 -46.15
C SER A 384 -7.65 -40.40 -45.64
N PRO A 385 -8.51 -41.36 -45.26
CA PRO A 385 -8.07 -42.63 -44.65
C PRO A 385 -6.98 -43.37 -45.46
N ASP A 386 -7.01 -43.25 -46.78
CA ASP A 386 -6.18 -44.03 -47.71
C ASP A 386 -5.02 -43.26 -48.36
N SER A 387 -4.84 -41.98 -48.03
CA SER A 387 -3.86 -41.09 -48.69
C SER A 387 -2.87 -40.50 -47.70
N LEU A 388 -1.63 -40.27 -48.14
CA LEU A 388 -0.64 -39.47 -47.41
C LEU A 388 -0.66 -38.02 -47.88
N PHE A 389 -0.18 -37.11 -47.04
CA PHE A 389 0.06 -35.73 -47.47
C PHE A 389 1.22 -35.69 -48.49
N PRO A 390 1.11 -34.87 -49.55
CA PRO A 390 2.14 -34.78 -50.58
C PRO A 390 3.42 -34.11 -50.09
N ASP A 391 3.31 -33.17 -49.15
CA ASP A 391 4.41 -32.44 -48.55
C ASP A 391 4.01 -31.88 -47.17
N VAL A 392 5.00 -31.30 -46.49
CA VAL A 392 4.86 -30.67 -45.18
C VAL A 392 3.89 -29.48 -45.20
N ASP A 393 3.90 -28.70 -46.28
CA ASP A 393 3.05 -27.51 -46.41
C ASP A 393 1.56 -27.91 -46.52
N ALA A 394 1.25 -29.02 -47.20
CA ALA A 394 -0.09 -29.56 -47.33
C ALA A 394 -0.62 -30.16 -46.02
N LEU A 395 0.22 -30.90 -45.27
CA LEU A 395 -0.13 -31.35 -43.91
C LEU A 395 -0.42 -30.14 -43.01
N ALA A 396 0.45 -29.13 -43.05
CA ALA A 396 0.26 -27.91 -42.30
C ALA A 396 -1.08 -27.25 -42.66
N VAL A 397 -1.38 -27.01 -43.95
CA VAL A 397 -2.67 -26.42 -44.37
C VAL A 397 -3.88 -27.25 -43.89
N ALA A 398 -3.79 -28.57 -43.89
CA ALA A 398 -4.89 -29.43 -43.44
C ALA A 398 -5.09 -29.41 -41.93
N LEU A 399 -4.00 -29.37 -41.15
CA LEU A 399 -4.08 -29.16 -39.69
C LEU A 399 -4.68 -27.78 -39.37
N ARG A 400 -4.35 -26.75 -40.16
CA ARG A 400 -4.92 -25.39 -40.03
C ARG A 400 -6.41 -25.32 -40.32
N ASN A 401 -6.89 -26.04 -41.33
CA ASN A 401 -8.30 -26.00 -41.70
C ASN A 401 -9.16 -27.04 -40.95
N GLY A 402 -8.56 -27.84 -40.06
CA GLY A 402 -9.23 -28.93 -39.37
C GLY A 402 -9.63 -30.09 -40.29
N THR A 403 -8.97 -30.21 -41.43
CA THR A 403 -9.24 -31.22 -42.46
C THR A 403 -8.24 -32.38 -42.41
N ALA A 404 -7.21 -32.31 -41.55
CA ALA A 404 -6.35 -33.46 -41.26
C ALA A 404 -7.14 -34.47 -40.42
N LEU A 405 -7.03 -35.75 -40.73
CA LEU A 405 -7.68 -36.83 -40.01
C LEU A 405 -6.64 -37.59 -39.19
N ARG A 406 -6.90 -37.73 -37.90
CA ARG A 406 -6.16 -38.63 -37.02
C ARG A 406 -6.65 -40.06 -37.24
N THR A 407 -5.74 -40.98 -37.50
CA THR A 407 -6.07 -42.39 -37.77
C THR A 407 -5.70 -43.35 -36.64
N VAL A 408 -4.99 -42.88 -35.60
CA VAL A 408 -4.61 -43.69 -34.43
C VAL A 408 -4.86 -42.92 -33.13
N ASP A 409 -5.10 -43.63 -32.03
CA ASP A 409 -5.23 -43.06 -30.69
C ASP A 409 -3.87 -42.71 -30.06
N ALA A 410 -3.88 -42.13 -28.86
CA ALA A 410 -2.68 -41.73 -28.12
C ALA A 410 -1.75 -42.91 -27.76
N GLN A 411 -2.22 -44.15 -27.91
CA GLN A 411 -1.46 -45.38 -27.65
C GLN A 411 -1.01 -46.06 -28.95
N GLY A 412 -1.22 -45.41 -30.11
CA GLY A 412 -0.79 -45.90 -31.42
C GLY A 412 -1.72 -46.95 -32.03
N LYS A 413 -2.91 -47.15 -31.47
CA LYS A 413 -3.90 -48.11 -32.00
C LYS A 413 -4.81 -47.42 -33.01
N ALA A 414 -5.13 -48.10 -34.11
CA ALA A 414 -5.99 -47.56 -35.14
C ALA A 414 -7.38 -47.17 -34.60
N LEU A 415 -7.84 -45.97 -34.93
CA LEU A 415 -9.19 -45.49 -34.63
C LEU A 415 -10.19 -46.17 -35.56
N GLU A 416 -11.36 -46.55 -35.04
CA GLU A 416 -12.46 -47.13 -35.84
C GLU A 416 -13.04 -46.14 -36.84
N SER A 417 -12.92 -44.84 -36.57
CA SER A 417 -13.29 -43.76 -37.48
C SER A 417 -12.24 -42.66 -37.37
N PRO A 418 -11.64 -42.22 -38.49
CA PRO A 418 -10.68 -41.14 -38.44
C PRO A 418 -11.33 -39.85 -37.95
N GLU A 419 -10.69 -39.21 -36.97
CA GLU A 419 -11.23 -38.02 -36.33
C GLU A 419 -10.60 -36.77 -36.97
N PRO A 420 -11.40 -35.75 -37.36
CA PRO A 420 -10.84 -34.49 -37.82
C PRO A 420 -10.04 -33.85 -36.68
N LEU A 421 -8.76 -33.65 -36.96
CA LEU A 421 -7.81 -33.05 -36.07
C LEU A 421 -7.49 -31.66 -36.59
N HIS A 422 -8.10 -30.67 -35.94
CA HIS A 422 -7.64 -29.30 -35.99
C HIS A 422 -6.71 -29.11 -34.79
N ILE A 423 -5.42 -28.86 -35.05
CA ILE A 423 -4.52 -28.39 -34.00
C ILE A 423 -4.13 -26.97 -34.37
N PRO A 424 -4.81 -25.98 -33.75
CA PRO A 424 -4.57 -24.58 -34.04
C PRO A 424 -3.09 -24.19 -33.84
N ALA A 425 -2.35 -24.83 -32.90
CA ALA A 425 -0.93 -24.53 -32.63
C ALA A 425 0.01 -24.75 -33.82
N PHE A 426 -0.43 -25.43 -34.90
CA PHE A 426 0.37 -25.70 -36.10
C PHE A 426 0.05 -24.76 -37.29
N GLU A 427 -0.70 -23.69 -37.05
CA GLU A 427 -0.77 -22.56 -37.97
C GLU A 427 0.62 -21.89 -38.09
N ARG A 428 1.22 -21.91 -39.30
CA ARG A 428 2.48 -21.20 -39.56
C ARG A 428 2.22 -19.72 -39.34
N GLY A 429 2.82 -19.17 -38.29
CA GLY A 429 2.53 -17.83 -37.84
C GLY A 429 1.25 -17.69 -37.01
N ARG A 430 0.86 -18.69 -36.22
CA ARG A 430 -0.05 -18.45 -35.08
C ARG A 430 0.74 -17.94 -33.90
N ALA A 431 1.01 -16.66 -33.93
CA ALA A 431 1.55 -16.02 -32.74
C ALA A 431 0.49 -15.69 -31.69
N ASP A 432 -0.76 -16.15 -31.84
CA ASP A 432 -1.73 -16.05 -30.76
C ASP A 432 -1.33 -16.88 -29.54
N CYS A 433 -0.79 -18.10 -29.70
CA CYS A 433 -0.29 -18.89 -28.56
C CYS A 433 0.83 -18.17 -27.81
N LEU A 434 1.85 -17.67 -28.52
CA LEU A 434 2.95 -16.93 -27.91
C LEU A 434 2.50 -15.58 -27.36
N ASP A 435 1.60 -14.88 -28.05
CA ASP A 435 0.98 -13.66 -27.53
C ASP A 435 0.22 -13.95 -26.23
N TYR A 436 -0.57 -15.03 -26.15
CA TYR A 436 -1.31 -15.39 -24.93
C TYR A 436 -0.39 -15.81 -23.79
N LEU A 437 0.65 -16.61 -24.06
CA LEU A 437 1.67 -16.94 -23.06
C LEU A 437 2.33 -15.66 -22.54
N PHE A 438 2.83 -14.80 -23.44
CA PHE A 438 3.43 -13.52 -23.06
C PHE A 438 2.46 -12.62 -22.28
N LEU A 439 1.23 -12.42 -22.77
CA LEU A 439 0.23 -11.56 -22.14
C LEU A 439 -0.12 -12.09 -20.75
N ALA A 440 -0.29 -13.40 -20.61
CA ALA A 440 -0.58 -14.05 -19.33
C ALA A 440 0.57 -13.82 -18.34
N GLY A 441 1.80 -14.12 -18.74
CA GLY A 441 2.98 -13.87 -17.93
C GLY A 441 3.16 -12.40 -17.55
N PHE A 442 3.11 -11.51 -18.55
CA PHE A 442 3.31 -10.07 -18.34
C PHE A 442 2.26 -9.47 -17.39
N ASN A 443 0.99 -9.83 -17.54
CA ASN A 443 -0.08 -9.33 -16.68
C ASN A 443 0.10 -9.79 -15.22
N GLN A 444 0.60 -11.01 -15.00
CA GLN A 444 0.89 -11.56 -13.67
C GLN A 444 2.29 -11.24 -13.13
N ASN A 445 3.12 -10.54 -13.92
CA ASN A 445 4.53 -10.31 -13.64
C ASN A 445 5.32 -11.63 -13.46
N ILE A 446 5.12 -12.56 -14.39
CA ILE A 446 5.75 -13.88 -14.50
C ILE A 446 6.64 -13.90 -15.76
N ILE A 447 7.93 -14.20 -15.59
CA ILE A 447 8.88 -14.33 -16.70
C ILE A 447 8.95 -15.76 -17.23
N ASP A 448 8.52 -16.74 -16.43
CA ASP A 448 8.36 -18.14 -16.85
C ASP A 448 7.09 -18.38 -17.69
N PHE A 449 6.76 -17.44 -18.58
CA PHE A 449 5.49 -17.46 -19.29
C PHE A 449 5.36 -18.61 -20.29
N MET A 450 6.46 -19.29 -20.63
CA MET A 450 6.44 -20.48 -21.49
C MET A 450 5.94 -21.73 -20.78
N ASN A 451 5.98 -21.74 -19.44
CA ASN A 451 5.60 -22.87 -18.60
C ASN A 451 4.13 -22.80 -18.11
N GLN A 452 3.35 -21.82 -18.60
CA GLN A 452 1.99 -21.63 -18.12
C GLN A 452 1.01 -22.64 -18.71
N ASP A 453 0.13 -23.17 -17.86
CA ASP A 453 -0.97 -24.03 -18.30
C ASP A 453 -2.18 -23.22 -18.79
N THR A 454 -3.16 -23.90 -19.39
CA THR A 454 -4.34 -23.21 -19.94
C THR A 454 -5.23 -22.55 -18.92
N SER A 455 -5.31 -23.09 -17.70
CA SER A 455 -6.06 -22.45 -16.62
C SER A 455 -5.35 -21.19 -16.14
N GLU A 456 -4.03 -21.25 -16.00
CA GLU A 456 -3.20 -20.09 -15.65
C GLU A 456 -3.28 -19.00 -16.70
N ILE A 457 -3.21 -19.34 -17.99
CA ILE A 457 -3.36 -18.37 -19.08
C ILE A 457 -4.73 -17.70 -19.00
N LEU A 458 -5.81 -18.46 -18.81
CA LEU A 458 -7.17 -17.93 -18.73
C LEU A 458 -7.37 -16.99 -17.54
N ASP A 459 -6.88 -17.37 -16.37
CA ASP A 459 -6.95 -16.55 -15.17
C ASP A 459 -6.09 -15.28 -15.32
N SER A 460 -4.97 -15.36 -16.03
CA SER A 460 -4.06 -14.22 -16.26
C SER A 460 -4.59 -13.18 -17.25
N ILE A 461 -5.43 -13.61 -18.19
CA ILE A 461 -6.01 -12.73 -19.21
C ILE A 461 -7.41 -12.23 -18.83
N ASP A 462 -7.86 -12.49 -17.61
CA ASP A 462 -9.07 -11.91 -17.06
C ASP A 462 -8.81 -10.48 -16.54
N PRO A 463 -9.33 -9.43 -17.20
CA PRO A 463 -8.98 -8.06 -16.87
C PRO A 463 -9.81 -7.53 -15.70
N ILE A 464 -9.32 -6.44 -15.10
CA ILE A 464 -10.11 -5.65 -14.13
C ILE A 464 -11.14 -4.77 -14.84
N TYR A 465 -10.95 -4.52 -16.14
CA TYR A 465 -11.87 -3.84 -17.02
C TYR A 465 -11.62 -4.29 -18.48
N PRO A 466 -12.66 -4.64 -19.25
CA PRO A 466 -14.07 -4.71 -18.86
C PRO A 466 -14.35 -5.90 -17.92
N ASP A 467 -15.22 -5.73 -16.92
CA ASP A 467 -15.63 -6.79 -15.98
C ASP A 467 -17.03 -7.37 -16.29
N SER A 468 -17.68 -6.86 -17.34
CA SER A 468 -18.99 -7.30 -17.82
C SER A 468 -19.06 -7.37 -19.35
N ASP A 469 -20.04 -8.12 -19.87
CA ASP A 469 -20.28 -8.21 -21.31
C ASP A 469 -20.68 -6.85 -21.92
N GLU A 470 -21.46 -6.04 -21.19
CA GLU A 470 -21.88 -4.70 -21.62
C GLU A 470 -20.69 -3.76 -21.82
N GLN A 471 -19.76 -3.72 -20.86
CA GLN A 471 -18.51 -2.96 -21.01
C GLN A 471 -17.60 -3.53 -22.10
N SER A 472 -17.64 -4.85 -22.29
CA SER A 472 -16.87 -5.54 -23.33
C SER A 472 -17.30 -5.14 -24.74
N ASP A 473 -18.57 -4.78 -24.93
CA ASP A 473 -19.12 -4.34 -26.21
C ASP A 473 -18.62 -2.93 -26.62
N GLU A 474 -18.21 -2.09 -25.66
CA GLU A 474 -17.69 -0.74 -25.94
C GLU A 474 -16.29 -0.75 -26.58
N ARG A 475 -15.48 -1.77 -26.29
CA ARG A 475 -14.18 -2.07 -26.94
C ARG A 475 -13.17 -0.91 -26.98
N PHE A 476 -13.09 -0.10 -25.93
CA PHE A 476 -12.15 1.02 -25.87
C PHE A 476 -10.73 0.63 -25.45
N PHE A 477 -10.61 -0.17 -24.39
CA PHE A 477 -9.33 -0.60 -23.83
C PHE A 477 -9.52 -1.81 -22.92
N VAL A 478 -8.42 -2.53 -22.63
CA VAL A 478 -8.38 -3.60 -21.62
C VAL A 478 -7.39 -3.20 -20.54
N ARG A 479 -7.74 -3.38 -19.27
CA ARG A 479 -6.85 -3.06 -18.15
C ARG A 479 -6.64 -4.23 -17.20
N TYR A 480 -5.40 -4.33 -16.75
CA TYR A 480 -4.96 -5.22 -15.69
C TYR A 480 -4.26 -4.40 -14.63
N ALA A 481 -4.22 -4.93 -13.43
CA ALA A 481 -3.43 -4.36 -12.35
C ALA A 481 -2.84 -5.49 -11.53
N ASN A 482 -1.54 -5.37 -11.25
CA ASN A 482 -0.92 -6.09 -10.16
C ASN A 482 -0.58 -5.10 -9.04
N HIS A 483 -0.03 -5.59 -7.93
CA HIS A 483 0.27 -4.78 -6.75
C HIS A 483 1.20 -3.58 -7.02
N ARG A 484 1.92 -3.56 -8.14
CA ARG A 484 2.93 -2.54 -8.48
C ARG A 484 2.73 -1.84 -9.82
N ALA A 485 2.00 -2.44 -10.75
CA ALA A 485 1.84 -1.96 -12.10
C ALA A 485 0.36 -1.91 -12.52
N MET A 486 -0.02 -0.82 -13.17
CA MET A 486 -1.22 -0.77 -14.00
C MET A 486 -0.82 -1.08 -15.44
N VAL A 487 -1.50 -2.01 -16.09
CA VAL A 487 -1.25 -2.39 -17.49
C VAL A 487 -2.50 -2.09 -18.31
N THR A 488 -2.35 -1.38 -19.43
CA THR A 488 -3.43 -1.00 -20.32
C THR A 488 -3.10 -1.42 -21.74
N TYR A 489 -4.04 -2.05 -22.43
CA TYR A 489 -3.95 -2.39 -23.84
C TYR A 489 -5.00 -1.58 -24.60
N VAL A 490 -4.58 -0.89 -25.65
CA VAL A 490 -5.46 -0.09 -26.51
C VAL A 490 -5.22 -0.47 -27.97
N PRO A 491 -6.26 -0.48 -28.82
CA PRO A 491 -6.05 -0.71 -30.25
C PRO A 491 -5.45 0.52 -30.95
N LYS A 492 -5.89 1.71 -30.50
CA LYS A 492 -5.38 3.03 -30.86
C LYS A 492 -5.85 4.03 -29.81
N SER A 493 -5.04 5.02 -29.43
CA SER A 493 -5.43 6.03 -28.43
C SER A 493 -5.40 7.47 -28.97
N ARG A 494 -6.59 8.09 -29.10
CA ARG A 494 -6.73 9.52 -29.48
C ARG A 494 -6.12 10.47 -28.45
N SER A 495 -6.27 10.16 -27.17
CA SER A 495 -5.69 10.96 -26.08
C SER A 495 -4.17 10.90 -26.08
N LEU A 496 -3.59 9.81 -26.60
CA LEU A 496 -2.14 9.67 -26.76
C LEU A 496 -1.62 10.57 -27.89
N GLU A 497 -2.34 10.69 -29.01
CA GLU A 497 -2.01 11.62 -30.12
C GLU A 497 -1.92 13.09 -29.68
N THR A 498 -2.54 13.47 -28.56
CA THR A 498 -2.53 14.86 -28.06
C THR A 498 -1.58 15.08 -26.87
N GLY A 499 -1.46 14.11 -25.96
CA GLY A 499 -0.73 14.27 -24.70
C GLY A 499 0.68 13.67 -24.66
N ASN A 500 1.00 12.72 -25.55
CA ASN A 500 2.27 11.99 -25.56
C ASN A 500 3.48 12.94 -25.68
N ASP A 501 3.35 13.97 -26.49
CA ASP A 501 4.39 14.98 -26.72
C ASP A 501 4.92 15.66 -25.47
N TYR A 502 4.16 15.68 -24.39
CA TYR A 502 4.51 16.43 -23.19
C TYR A 502 4.87 15.50 -22.03
N ILE A 503 4.07 14.47 -21.80
CA ILE A 503 4.24 13.56 -20.65
C ILE A 503 4.68 12.15 -21.05
N GLY A 504 4.78 11.83 -22.35
CA GLY A 504 5.28 10.55 -22.85
C GLY A 504 4.34 9.36 -22.71
N THR A 505 3.04 9.60 -22.49
CA THR A 505 2.02 8.55 -22.32
C THR A 505 0.61 9.12 -22.46
N CYS A 506 -0.43 8.28 -22.33
CA CYS A 506 -1.83 8.70 -22.32
C CYS A 506 -2.15 9.51 -21.04
N PRO A 507 -2.68 10.74 -21.16
CA PRO A 507 -3.02 11.59 -20.02
C PRO A 507 -4.04 10.97 -19.06
N TYR A 508 -5.10 10.31 -19.56
CA TYR A 508 -6.12 9.71 -18.71
C TYR A 508 -5.61 8.49 -17.93
N ALA A 509 -4.84 7.63 -18.60
CA ALA A 509 -4.19 6.50 -17.93
C ALA A 509 -3.21 7.00 -16.87
N PHE A 510 -2.41 8.01 -17.21
CA PHE A 510 -1.48 8.64 -16.28
C PHE A 510 -2.20 9.23 -15.07
N LEU A 511 -3.32 9.93 -15.25
CA LEU A 511 -4.06 10.51 -14.13
C LEU A 511 -4.60 9.44 -13.18
N ILE A 512 -5.24 8.39 -13.70
CA ILE A 512 -5.70 7.25 -12.89
C ILE A 512 -4.53 6.66 -12.10
N HIS A 513 -3.39 6.47 -12.75
CA HIS A 513 -2.18 5.96 -12.11
C HIS A 513 -1.68 6.84 -10.96
N VAL A 514 -1.56 8.16 -11.16
CA VAL A 514 -0.99 9.05 -10.13
C VAL A 514 -1.94 9.35 -8.97
N LEU A 515 -3.25 9.38 -9.21
CA LEU A 515 -4.23 9.56 -8.14
C LEU A 515 -4.31 8.31 -7.27
N THR A 516 -4.34 7.12 -7.89
CA THR A 516 -4.31 5.84 -7.15
C THR A 516 -2.97 5.63 -6.44
N LEU A 517 -1.85 6.07 -7.03
CA LEU A 517 -0.51 6.07 -6.41
C LEU A 517 -0.51 6.86 -5.11
N HIS A 518 -1.01 8.09 -5.19
CA HIS A 518 -1.11 8.99 -4.04
C HIS A 518 -2.01 8.41 -2.95
N ASN A 519 -3.24 7.99 -3.29
CA ASN A 519 -4.17 7.42 -2.32
C ASN A 519 -3.59 6.18 -1.63
N GLU A 520 -2.85 5.33 -2.37
CA GLU A 520 -2.20 4.16 -1.80
C GLU A 520 -1.13 4.53 -0.77
N PHE A 521 -0.20 5.44 -1.11
CA PHE A 521 0.87 5.82 -0.18
C PHE A 521 0.34 6.67 0.99
N LEU A 522 -0.67 7.50 0.73
CA LEU A 522 -1.39 8.22 1.78
C LEU A 522 -2.04 7.25 2.77
N ALA A 523 -2.67 6.17 2.29
CA ALA A 523 -3.29 5.15 3.14
C ALA A 523 -2.24 4.37 3.95
N ARG A 524 -1.11 3.99 3.34
CA ARG A 524 0.00 3.32 4.04
C ARG A 524 0.59 4.21 5.14
N GLU A 525 0.86 5.48 4.85
CA GLU A 525 1.39 6.43 5.84
C GLU A 525 0.38 6.74 6.96
N HIS A 526 -0.92 6.72 6.64
CA HIS A 526 -1.96 6.85 7.64
C HIS A 526 -2.07 5.61 8.53
N GLU A 527 -1.96 4.42 7.95
CA GLU A 527 -1.93 3.14 8.67
C GLU A 527 -0.75 3.07 9.65
N ASP A 528 0.48 3.34 9.18
CA ASP A 528 1.68 3.32 10.03
C ASP A 528 1.54 4.26 11.23
N ARG A 529 1.06 5.49 11.01
CA ARG A 529 0.85 6.47 12.07
C ARG A 529 -0.29 6.10 13.01
N SER A 530 -1.39 5.57 12.48
CA SER A 530 -2.54 5.16 13.28
C SER A 530 -2.19 3.96 14.17
N MET A 531 -1.42 2.99 13.66
CA MET A 531 -0.91 1.88 14.45
C MET A 531 -0.01 2.34 15.59
N ALA A 532 0.89 3.30 15.33
CA ALA A 532 1.73 3.87 16.39
C ALA A 532 0.90 4.65 17.45
N ARG A 533 -0.19 5.33 17.05
CA ARG A 533 -1.12 5.97 17.99
C ARG A 533 -1.94 4.94 18.78
N ILE A 534 -2.37 3.85 18.15
CA ILE A 534 -3.08 2.73 18.78
C ILE A 534 -2.20 2.09 19.86
N GLU A 535 -0.95 1.75 19.52
CA GLU A 535 0.03 1.18 20.46
C GLU A 535 0.21 2.09 21.69
N ARG A 536 0.32 3.40 21.47
CA ARG A 536 0.39 4.39 22.55
C ARG A 536 -0.86 4.36 23.44
N ILE A 537 -2.05 4.29 22.85
CA ILE A 537 -3.32 4.21 23.61
C ILE A 537 -3.37 2.90 24.41
N GLU A 538 -3.00 1.77 23.83
CA GLU A 538 -2.94 0.48 24.52
C GLU A 538 -2.02 0.54 25.75
N HIS A 539 -0.85 1.17 25.60
CA HIS A 539 0.09 1.38 26.70
C HIS A 539 -0.51 2.24 27.82
N LEU A 540 -1.28 3.28 27.48
CA LEU A 540 -1.99 4.13 28.45
C LEU A 540 -3.15 3.42 29.15
N VAL A 541 -3.89 2.57 28.42
CA VAL A 541 -5.06 1.82 28.91
C VAL A 541 -4.63 0.65 29.81
N ALA A 542 -3.50 -0.01 29.52
CA ALA A 542 -3.12 -1.26 30.16
C ALA A 542 -2.47 -1.12 31.56
N TYR A 543 -2.14 0.09 32.02
CA TYR A 543 -1.69 0.55 33.36
C TYR A 543 -0.79 -0.35 34.27
N SER A 544 -0.26 -1.49 33.81
CA SER A 544 0.59 -2.43 34.57
C SER A 544 0.93 -3.75 33.84
N LYS A 545 0.36 -4.04 32.65
CA LYS A 545 0.45 -5.37 32.02
C LYS A 545 1.33 -5.50 30.77
N HIS A 546 1.81 -4.39 30.18
CA HIS A 546 2.77 -4.46 29.07
C HIS A 546 4.14 -3.96 29.56
N PRO A 547 5.11 -4.87 29.81
CA PRO A 547 6.48 -4.50 30.15
C PRO A 547 7.33 -4.16 28.90
N GLU A 548 6.76 -4.23 27.70
CA GLU A 548 7.48 -3.99 26.45
C GLU A 548 7.58 -2.48 26.17
N PRO A 549 8.77 -1.99 25.78
CA PRO A 549 8.95 -0.60 25.41
C PRO A 549 8.14 -0.27 24.15
N LEU A 550 7.64 0.96 24.07
CA LEU A 550 7.00 1.49 22.87
C LEU A 550 7.93 1.33 21.66
N SER A 551 7.33 1.03 20.51
CA SER A 551 8.02 1.07 19.23
C SER A 551 8.64 2.46 19.01
N PRO A 552 9.73 2.55 18.23
CA PRO A 552 10.34 3.84 17.90
C PRO A 552 9.35 4.85 17.30
N ALA A 553 8.36 4.36 16.54
CA ALA A 553 7.31 5.19 15.95
C ALA A 553 6.35 5.74 17.01
N ALA A 554 5.92 4.92 17.97
CA ALA A 554 5.06 5.36 19.07
C ALA A 554 5.80 6.28 20.05
N ALA A 555 7.09 6.06 20.30
CA ALA A 555 7.92 6.94 21.11
C ALA A 555 8.11 8.33 20.46
N ALA A 556 8.37 8.39 19.14
CA ALA A 556 8.49 9.65 18.41
C ALA A 556 7.18 10.47 18.42
N LEU A 557 6.02 9.81 18.51
CA LEU A 557 4.74 10.49 18.66
C LEU A 557 4.59 11.20 20.02
N GLU A 558 5.25 10.76 21.08
CA GLU A 558 5.14 11.42 22.39
C GLU A 558 5.70 12.84 22.36
N GLU A 559 6.77 13.06 21.61
CA GLU A 559 7.41 14.37 21.46
C GLU A 559 6.59 15.29 20.53
N ARG A 560 5.99 14.72 19.47
CA ARG A 560 5.23 15.49 18.47
C ARG A 560 3.80 15.83 18.92
N GLU A 561 3.16 14.92 19.64
CA GLU A 561 1.75 15.00 20.04
C GLU A 561 1.63 14.88 21.58
N PRO A 562 1.94 15.96 22.33
CA PRO A 562 1.82 15.92 23.79
C PRO A 562 0.35 15.72 24.18
N LEU A 563 0.13 14.83 25.17
CA LEU A 563 -1.20 14.58 25.72
C LEU A 563 -1.45 15.51 26.90
N ASP A 564 -2.59 16.19 26.88
CA ASP A 564 -3.12 16.90 28.04
C ASP A 564 -3.97 15.93 28.88
N GLY A 565 -3.96 16.10 30.20
CA GLY A 565 -4.71 15.22 31.10
C GLY A 565 -4.03 14.98 32.44
N SER A 566 -4.83 14.98 33.50
CA SER A 566 -4.37 14.79 34.87
C SER A 566 -4.25 13.31 35.24
N THR A 567 -5.13 12.48 34.66
CA THR A 567 -5.16 11.04 34.84
C THR A 567 -4.75 10.32 33.55
N GLY A 568 -4.37 9.05 33.66
CA GLY A 568 -4.10 8.23 32.48
C GLY A 568 -5.33 7.93 31.62
N PHE A 569 -6.53 8.03 32.20
CA PHE A 569 -7.78 7.97 31.45
C PHE A 569 -7.97 9.24 30.60
N ASP A 570 -7.80 10.44 31.20
CA ASP A 570 -7.89 11.71 30.47
C ASP A 570 -6.93 11.72 29.27
N LYS A 571 -5.72 11.21 29.48
CA LYS A 571 -4.70 11.08 28.43
C LYS A 571 -5.11 10.09 27.33
N ALA A 572 -5.73 8.97 27.69
CA ALA A 572 -6.21 7.99 26.71
C ALA A 572 -7.40 8.53 25.89
N GLU A 573 -8.36 9.21 26.53
CA GLU A 573 -9.47 9.87 25.84
C GLU A 573 -8.96 10.98 24.90
N PHE A 574 -8.02 11.80 25.37
CA PHE A 574 -7.40 12.83 24.53
C PHE A 574 -6.65 12.23 23.35
N ALA A 575 -5.91 11.13 23.55
CA ALA A 575 -5.22 10.41 22.49
C ALA A 575 -6.19 9.85 21.45
N ILE A 576 -7.31 9.23 21.87
CA ILE A 576 -8.36 8.73 20.96
C ILE A 576 -8.94 9.86 20.12
N ASN A 577 -9.26 11.01 20.74
CA ASN A 577 -9.76 12.17 20.01
C ASN A 577 -8.73 12.72 19.01
N GLN A 578 -7.44 12.68 19.34
CA GLN A 578 -6.38 13.02 18.39
C GLN A 578 -6.35 12.07 17.19
N VAL A 579 -6.51 10.76 17.38
CA VAL A 579 -6.56 9.80 16.25
C VAL A 579 -7.71 10.13 15.30
N LYS A 580 -8.91 10.38 15.84
CA LYS A 580 -10.09 10.77 15.03
C LYS A 580 -9.87 12.06 14.24
N LEU A 581 -9.30 13.08 14.90
CA LEU A 581 -8.98 14.34 14.24
C LEU A 581 -7.89 14.15 13.19
N ALA A 582 -6.92 13.27 13.43
CA ALA A 582 -5.85 12.95 12.49
C ALA A 582 -6.38 12.22 11.25
N GLU A 583 -7.36 11.32 11.38
CA GLU A 583 -8.04 10.70 10.23
C GLU A 583 -8.54 11.75 9.24
N TYR A 584 -9.27 12.75 9.72
CA TYR A 584 -9.73 13.84 8.85
C TYR A 584 -8.58 14.72 8.35
N ARG A 585 -7.71 15.18 9.27
CA ARG A 585 -6.67 16.18 8.97
C ARG A 585 -5.54 15.66 8.10
N GLU A 586 -5.22 14.37 8.18
CA GLU A 586 -4.06 13.77 7.52
C GLU A 586 -4.43 12.88 6.35
N PHE A 587 -5.61 12.25 6.37
CA PHE A 587 -6.05 11.27 5.38
C PHE A 587 -7.25 11.77 4.54
N GLU A 588 -8.45 11.85 5.12
CA GLU A 588 -9.70 12.10 4.36
C GLU A 588 -9.65 13.40 3.55
N ARG A 589 -9.10 14.48 4.14
CA ARG A 589 -8.97 15.78 3.45
C ARG A 589 -8.14 15.70 2.16
N PHE A 590 -7.18 14.79 2.09
CA PHE A 590 -6.18 14.73 1.03
C PHE A 590 -6.35 13.53 0.09
N ARG A 591 -7.19 12.58 0.45
CA ARG A 591 -7.56 11.46 -0.41
C ARG A 591 -8.36 12.00 -1.60
N TYR A 592 -8.00 11.57 -2.81
CA TYR A 592 -8.83 11.84 -3.97
C TYR A 592 -10.10 10.99 -3.92
N ALA A 593 -11.26 11.64 -3.90
CA ALA A 593 -12.49 11.00 -4.32
C ALA A 593 -12.42 10.74 -5.83
N ASN A 594 -13.21 9.80 -6.34
CA ASN A 594 -13.25 9.45 -7.75
C ASN A 594 -13.63 10.69 -8.60
N PRO A 595 -12.68 11.34 -9.31
CA PRO A 595 -12.92 12.59 -10.02
C PRO A 595 -13.26 12.35 -11.50
N PHE A 596 -13.46 11.10 -11.93
CA PHE A 596 -13.66 10.82 -13.34
C PHE A 596 -15.10 11.10 -13.75
N ARG A 597 -15.28 11.71 -14.93
CA ARG A 597 -16.61 12.04 -15.47
C ARG A 597 -17.29 10.86 -16.14
N TYR A 598 -16.51 10.08 -16.87
CA TYR A 598 -16.97 8.95 -17.67
C TYR A 598 -16.95 7.68 -16.82
N ASP A 599 -17.99 6.86 -16.97
CA ASP A 599 -18.18 5.66 -16.14
C ASP A 599 -17.02 4.67 -16.30
N THR A 600 -16.44 4.58 -17.50
CA THR A 600 -15.28 3.73 -17.80
C THR A 600 -14.06 4.03 -16.92
N GLU A 601 -13.64 5.29 -16.81
CA GLU A 601 -12.51 5.68 -15.95
C GLU A 601 -12.88 5.61 -14.47
N ARG A 602 -14.15 5.87 -14.12
CA ARG A 602 -14.64 5.77 -12.73
C ARG A 602 -14.55 4.33 -12.22
N ASP A 603 -15.03 3.38 -12.99
CA ASP A 603 -15.05 1.96 -12.62
C ASP A 603 -13.62 1.43 -12.44
N VAL A 604 -12.74 1.76 -13.38
CA VAL A 604 -11.32 1.40 -13.30
C VAL A 604 -10.65 2.00 -12.06
N PHE A 605 -10.92 3.27 -11.75
CA PHE A 605 -10.35 3.93 -10.58
C PHE A 605 -10.80 3.22 -9.29
N THR A 606 -12.10 2.95 -9.16
CA THR A 606 -12.66 2.23 -8.00
C THR A 606 -12.05 0.83 -7.84
N LYS A 607 -11.97 0.05 -8.91
CA LYS A 607 -11.34 -1.29 -8.89
C LYS A 607 -9.87 -1.24 -8.50
N LEU A 608 -9.12 -0.25 -9.00
CA LEU A 608 -7.72 -0.05 -8.59
C LEU A 608 -7.57 0.31 -7.11
N GLU A 609 -8.47 1.14 -6.56
CA GLU A 609 -8.46 1.46 -5.13
C GLU A 609 -8.73 0.22 -4.25
N GLU A 610 -9.65 -0.64 -4.69
CA GLU A 610 -9.96 -1.93 -4.04
C GLU A 610 -8.75 -2.87 -4.06
N LEU A 611 -8.12 -3.06 -5.23
CA LEU A 611 -6.96 -3.94 -5.40
C LEU A 611 -5.75 -3.47 -4.61
N ARG A 612 -5.55 -2.16 -4.50
CA ARG A 612 -4.48 -1.58 -3.67
C ARG A 612 -4.79 -1.62 -2.17
N GLY A 613 -5.98 -2.12 -1.79
CA GLY A 613 -6.36 -2.36 -0.40
C GLY A 613 -6.60 -1.08 0.42
N THR A 614 -6.78 0.06 -0.24
CA THR A 614 -6.93 1.36 0.44
C THR A 614 -8.15 1.39 1.37
N THR A 615 -9.31 0.92 0.87
CA THR A 615 -10.55 0.83 1.66
C THR A 615 -10.44 -0.17 2.81
N ARG A 616 -9.89 -1.37 2.55
CA ARG A 616 -9.76 -2.42 3.58
C ARG A 616 -8.93 -1.95 4.78
N LYS A 617 -7.84 -1.21 4.52
CA LYS A 617 -6.98 -0.66 5.57
C LYS A 617 -7.73 0.37 6.43
N LYS A 618 -8.49 1.26 5.79
CA LYS A 618 -9.33 2.24 6.49
C LYS A 618 -10.33 1.54 7.41
N ASP A 619 -11.07 0.57 6.88
CA ASP A 619 -12.11 -0.12 7.65
C ASP A 619 -11.54 -0.87 8.87
N ALA A 620 -10.36 -1.48 8.71
CA ALA A 620 -9.65 -2.13 9.81
C ALA A 620 -9.24 -1.13 10.92
N LEU A 621 -8.71 0.04 10.55
CA LEU A 621 -8.34 1.08 11.51
C LEU A 621 -9.55 1.66 12.24
N ALA A 622 -10.64 1.91 11.52
CA ALA A 622 -11.89 2.40 12.11
C ALA A 622 -12.43 1.41 13.16
N MET A 623 -12.37 0.10 12.86
CA MET A 623 -12.75 -0.95 13.80
C MET A 623 -11.85 -0.99 15.04
N ALA A 624 -10.53 -0.84 14.86
CA ALA A 624 -9.57 -0.80 15.97
C ALA A 624 -9.83 0.41 16.89
N ILE A 625 -10.04 1.60 16.32
CA ILE A 625 -10.34 2.82 17.08
C ILE A 625 -11.64 2.67 17.89
N ALA A 626 -12.69 2.14 17.26
CA ALA A 626 -13.96 1.88 17.95
C ALA A 626 -13.79 0.91 19.13
N SER A 627 -12.99 -0.15 18.97
CA SER A 627 -12.69 -1.08 20.07
C SER A 627 -11.93 -0.41 21.22
N LEU A 628 -11.01 0.51 20.92
CA LEU A 628 -10.26 1.24 21.95
C LEU A 628 -11.15 2.23 22.71
N GLU A 629 -12.13 2.85 22.05
CA GLU A 629 -13.13 3.70 22.69
C GLU A 629 -13.99 2.94 23.69
N ASP A 630 -14.44 1.75 23.34
CA ASP A 630 -15.19 0.88 24.23
C ASP A 630 -14.36 0.50 25.47
N HIS A 631 -13.07 0.18 25.27
CA HIS A 631 -12.15 -0.13 26.37
C HIS A 631 -11.86 1.08 27.27
N ALA A 632 -11.64 2.26 26.70
CA ALA A 632 -11.44 3.49 27.46
C ALA A 632 -12.70 3.82 28.28
N SER A 633 -13.88 3.76 27.66
CA SER A 633 -15.17 4.01 28.32
C SER A 633 -15.43 3.04 29.48
N ASP A 634 -15.12 1.75 29.32
CA ASP A 634 -15.26 0.77 30.40
C ASP A 634 -14.28 1.04 31.57
N LEU A 635 -13.05 1.47 31.28
CA LEU A 635 -12.11 1.91 32.30
C LEU A 635 -12.61 3.15 33.06
N GLY A 636 -13.14 4.14 32.35
CA GLY A 636 -13.76 5.32 32.95
C GLY A 636 -14.88 4.94 33.91
N ARG A 637 -15.77 4.03 33.49
CA ARG A 637 -16.84 3.50 34.34
C ARG A 637 -16.31 2.81 35.59
N ARG A 638 -15.26 1.98 35.48
CA ARG A 638 -14.63 1.32 36.64
C ARG A 638 -13.93 2.30 37.58
N HIS A 639 -13.34 3.37 37.05
CA HIS A 639 -12.70 4.41 37.85
C HIS A 639 -13.75 5.22 38.63
N GLN A 640 -14.82 5.64 37.95
CA GLN A 640 -15.93 6.34 38.60
C GLN A 640 -16.55 5.51 39.71
N GLN A 641 -16.80 4.21 39.47
CA GLN A 641 -17.30 3.29 40.51
C GLN A 641 -16.37 3.20 41.73
N LYS A 642 -15.04 3.26 41.53
CA LYS A 642 -14.08 3.29 42.65
C LYS A 642 -14.12 4.62 43.40
N VAL A 643 -14.19 5.75 42.68
CA VAL A 643 -14.29 7.07 43.28
C VAL A 643 -15.58 7.20 44.09
N ASP A 644 -16.71 6.73 43.56
CA ASP A 644 -18.01 6.73 44.22
C ASP A 644 -18.00 5.82 45.46
N ALA A 645 -17.38 4.63 45.37
CA ALA A 645 -17.22 3.74 46.51
C ALA A 645 -16.36 4.36 47.63
N ASP A 646 -15.28 5.05 47.26
CA ASP A 646 -14.40 5.75 48.21
C ASP A 646 -15.06 7.00 48.81
N ALA A 647 -15.99 7.65 48.08
CA ALA A 647 -16.79 8.76 48.59
C ALA A 647 -17.85 8.26 49.59
N ALA A 648 -18.59 7.20 49.25
CA ALA A 648 -19.59 6.58 50.12
C ALA A 648 -18.99 6.06 51.43
N ARG A 649 -17.77 5.53 51.38
CA ARG A 649 -17.02 5.11 52.58
C ARG A 649 -16.69 6.28 53.50
N ARG A 650 -16.23 7.41 52.93
CA ARG A 650 -15.94 8.64 53.69
C ARG A 650 -17.19 9.26 54.31
N GLU A 651 -18.31 9.23 53.60
CA GLU A 651 -19.60 9.70 54.11
C GLU A 651 -20.08 8.85 55.30
N THR A 652 -19.92 7.52 55.21
CA THR A 652 -20.23 6.60 56.31
C THR A 652 -19.35 6.87 57.54
N GLU A 653 -18.05 7.08 57.35
CA GLU A 653 -17.09 7.40 58.42
C GLU A 653 -17.42 8.76 59.10
N LEU A 654 -17.82 9.77 58.32
CA LEU A 654 -18.25 11.08 58.83
C LEU A 654 -19.58 11.01 59.59
N ASN A 655 -20.56 10.27 59.08
CA ASN A 655 -21.86 10.11 59.75
C ASN A 655 -21.74 9.39 61.10
N ILE A 656 -20.82 8.41 61.20
CA ILE A 656 -20.53 7.72 62.47
C ILE A 656 -19.87 8.68 63.48
N LEU A 657 -18.93 9.51 63.02
CA LEU A 657 -18.28 10.54 63.85
C LEU A 657 -19.29 11.58 64.37
N LEU A 658 -20.21 12.03 63.51
CA LEU A 658 -21.27 12.98 63.87
C LEU A 658 -22.31 12.35 64.82
N GLY A 659 -22.64 11.07 64.62
CA GLY A 659 -23.54 10.33 65.51
C GLY A 659 -22.94 10.14 66.91
N GLY A 660 -21.63 9.85 66.99
CA GLY A 660 -20.93 9.73 68.26
C GLY A 660 -20.92 11.03 69.07
N THR A 661 -20.62 12.17 68.44
CA THR A 661 -20.66 13.47 69.12
C THR A 661 -22.07 13.86 69.59
N GLY A 662 -23.11 13.49 68.84
CA GLY A 662 -24.50 13.68 69.25
C GLY A 662 -24.89 12.92 70.52
N ILE A 663 -24.43 11.67 70.66
CA ILE A 663 -24.71 10.83 71.85
C ILE A 663 -24.05 11.43 73.10
N PHE A 664 -22.80 11.87 73.01
CA PHE A 664 -22.11 12.50 74.15
C PHE A 664 -22.71 13.86 74.53
N GLY A 665 -23.14 14.66 73.55
CA GLY A 665 -23.84 15.92 73.81
C GLY A 665 -25.18 15.73 74.51
N ALA A 666 -25.98 14.75 74.06
CA ALA A 666 -27.23 14.39 74.72
C ALA A 666 -26.99 13.84 76.14
N GLY A 667 -25.97 12.99 76.32
CA GLY A 667 -25.57 12.46 77.62
C GLY A 667 -25.18 13.53 78.61
N GLN A 668 -24.41 14.55 78.19
CA GLN A 668 -24.05 15.67 79.07
C GLN A 668 -25.27 16.50 79.51
N MET A 669 -26.25 16.71 78.61
CA MET A 669 -27.48 17.39 78.99
C MET A 669 -28.31 16.59 79.99
N ILE A 670 -28.44 15.28 79.80
CA ILE A 670 -29.17 14.40 80.72
C ILE A 670 -28.45 14.33 82.08
N TYR A 671 -27.12 14.29 82.07
CA TYR A 671 -26.31 14.34 83.28
C TYR A 671 -26.51 15.63 84.06
N TRP A 672 -26.51 16.78 83.38
CA TRP A 672 -26.77 18.09 84.00
C TRP A 672 -28.18 18.22 84.59
N ILE A 673 -29.18 17.60 83.94
CA ILE A 673 -30.54 17.49 84.49
C ILE A 673 -30.52 16.65 85.77
N GLY A 674 -29.80 15.52 85.77
CA GLY A 674 -29.61 14.68 86.95
C GLY A 674 -28.92 15.41 88.10
N GLU A 675 -27.83 16.12 87.82
CA GLU A 675 -27.07 16.93 88.78
C GLU A 675 -27.94 18.05 89.39
N THR A 676 -28.70 18.75 88.56
CA THR A 676 -29.61 19.81 89.03
C THR A 676 -30.74 19.26 89.91
N ALA A 677 -31.15 18.00 89.67
CA ALA A 677 -32.22 17.33 90.41
C ALA A 677 -31.75 16.63 91.69
N ALA A 678 -30.48 16.21 91.77
CA ALA A 678 -29.89 15.58 92.95
C ALA A 678 -29.82 16.52 94.16
N GLY A 679 -29.82 17.84 93.93
CA GLY A 679 -29.73 18.85 94.97
C GLY A 679 -28.30 18.99 95.50
N ASP A 680 -28.02 20.13 96.14
CA ASP A 680 -26.69 20.44 96.68
C ASP A 680 -26.84 20.91 98.13
N PRO A 681 -26.43 20.09 99.12
CA PRO A 681 -26.56 20.41 100.54
C PRO A 681 -25.56 21.48 101.02
N GLU A 682 -24.53 21.82 100.24
CA GLU A 682 -23.55 22.88 100.56
C GLU A 682 -23.83 24.20 99.82
N ALA A 683 -24.76 24.23 98.87
CA ALA A 683 -25.18 25.44 98.17
C ALA A 683 -25.92 26.40 99.11
N VAL A 684 -25.78 27.72 98.90
CA VAL A 684 -26.49 28.76 99.67
C VAL A 684 -27.37 29.59 98.74
N PRO A 685 -28.71 29.54 98.87
CA PRO A 685 -29.48 28.70 99.81
C PRO A 685 -29.44 27.21 99.43
N PRO A 686 -29.64 26.30 100.41
CA PRO A 686 -29.58 24.85 100.16
C PRO A 686 -30.66 24.42 99.18
N LYS A 687 -30.28 23.62 98.18
CA LYS A 687 -31.20 23.05 97.20
C LYS A 687 -31.59 21.63 97.61
N GLU A 688 -32.85 21.43 97.95
CA GLU A 688 -33.40 20.10 98.23
C GLU A 688 -33.52 19.27 96.94
N ALA A 689 -33.28 17.96 97.04
CA ALA A 689 -33.38 17.02 95.92
C ALA A 689 -34.84 16.95 95.42
N VAL A 690 -35.04 17.11 94.12
CA VAL A 690 -36.37 17.03 93.49
C VAL A 690 -36.40 15.78 92.60
N PRO A 691 -37.31 14.81 92.85
CA PRO A 691 -37.42 13.62 92.01
C PRO A 691 -37.85 14.02 90.59
N VAL A 692 -37.18 13.46 89.58
CA VAL A 692 -37.51 13.70 88.18
C VAL A 692 -38.44 12.58 87.73
N GLU A 693 -39.65 12.96 87.32
CA GLU A 693 -40.58 12.05 86.67
C GLU A 693 -40.25 11.97 85.19
N ILE A 694 -39.75 10.82 84.75
CA ILE A 694 -39.49 10.56 83.35
C ILE A 694 -40.63 9.68 82.84
N ASP A 695 -41.48 10.26 82.00
CA ASP A 695 -42.48 9.50 81.27
C ASP A 695 -41.96 9.19 79.85
N LEU A 696 -41.28 8.05 79.73
CA LEU A 696 -40.74 7.62 78.45
C LEU A 696 -41.88 7.02 77.62
N LEU A 697 -42.39 7.80 76.65
CA LEU A 697 -43.42 7.41 75.68
C LEU A 697 -44.80 7.04 76.27
N GLY A 698 -45.12 7.46 77.50
CA GLY A 698 -46.47 7.34 78.08
C GLY A 698 -46.82 5.97 78.68
N VAL A 699 -45.83 5.09 78.91
CA VAL A 699 -46.09 3.68 79.28
C VAL A 699 -45.54 3.29 80.65
N PHE A 700 -44.55 4.02 81.19
CA PHE A 700 -43.96 3.72 82.50
C PHE A 700 -43.60 5.02 83.25
N PRO A 701 -44.48 5.56 84.10
CA PRO A 701 -44.12 6.65 84.98
C PRO A 701 -43.16 6.10 86.05
N ALA A 702 -41.88 6.47 85.94
CA ALA A 702 -40.86 6.11 86.91
C ALA A 702 -40.24 7.40 87.47
N SER A 703 -40.29 7.54 88.80
CA SER A 703 -39.63 8.62 89.52
C SER A 703 -38.20 8.20 89.83
N PHE A 704 -37.22 8.89 89.25
CA PHE A 704 -35.81 8.64 89.53
C PHE A 704 -35.25 9.77 90.41
N SER A 705 -34.38 9.42 91.35
CA SER A 705 -33.55 10.42 92.02
C SER A 705 -32.50 10.96 91.04
N GLY A 706 -32.06 12.21 91.23
CA GLY A 706 -30.99 12.80 90.42
C GLY A 706 -29.73 11.92 90.39
N ASP A 707 -29.36 11.33 91.52
CA ASP A 707 -28.24 10.38 91.64
C ASP A 707 -28.41 9.14 90.75
N ALA A 708 -29.63 8.60 90.64
CA ALA A 708 -29.90 7.45 89.79
C ALA A 708 -29.80 7.81 88.29
N ILE A 709 -30.26 9.02 87.91
CA ILE A 709 -30.12 9.53 86.54
C ILE A 709 -28.66 9.74 86.19
N MET A 710 -27.88 10.34 87.09
CA MET A 710 -26.44 10.53 86.91
C MET A 710 -25.72 9.19 86.76
N TYR A 711 -25.99 8.22 87.64
CA TYR A 711 -25.37 6.89 87.58
C TYR A 711 -25.70 6.13 86.28
N VAL A 712 -26.98 6.15 85.85
CA VAL A 712 -27.39 5.51 84.60
C VAL A 712 -26.76 6.22 83.39
N THR A 713 -26.71 7.55 83.41
CA THR A 713 -26.10 8.35 82.34
C THR A 713 -24.59 8.12 82.27
N GLU A 714 -23.90 8.05 83.41
CA GLU A 714 -22.49 7.69 83.50
C GLU A 714 -22.24 6.28 82.97
N ALA A 715 -23.05 5.29 83.37
CA ALA A 715 -22.91 3.93 82.86
C ALA A 715 -23.08 3.89 81.34
N VAL A 716 -24.11 4.55 80.80
CA VAL A 716 -24.36 4.63 79.35
C VAL A 716 -23.22 5.37 78.62
N MET A 717 -22.73 6.47 79.18
CA MET A 717 -21.61 7.23 78.63
C MET A 717 -20.31 6.43 78.66
N ILE A 718 -20.05 5.64 79.71
CA ILE A 718 -18.88 4.76 79.81
C ILE A 718 -18.96 3.64 78.78
N TYR A 719 -20.13 3.01 78.60
CA TYR A 719 -20.32 2.00 77.54
C TYR A 719 -20.20 2.61 76.14
N ALA A 720 -20.77 3.79 75.92
CA ALA A 720 -20.63 4.53 74.66
C ALA A 720 -19.16 4.88 74.39
N LEU A 721 -18.41 5.29 75.42
CA LEU A 721 -16.98 5.58 75.34
C LEU A 721 -16.15 4.33 75.04
N ALA A 722 -16.48 3.20 75.68
CA ALA A 722 -15.81 1.93 75.45
C ALA A 722 -15.97 1.40 74.01
N ILE A 723 -17.07 1.75 73.34
CA ILE A 723 -17.31 1.42 71.93
C ILE A 723 -16.71 2.48 70.99
N PHE A 724 -16.87 3.76 71.33
CA PHE A 724 -16.45 4.88 70.49
C PHE A 724 -14.92 5.04 70.42
N VAL A 725 -14.20 4.85 71.54
CA VAL A 725 -12.74 5.02 71.57
C VAL A 725 -12.00 4.04 70.65
N PRO A 726 -12.28 2.72 70.65
CA PRO A 726 -11.68 1.79 69.69
C PRO A 726 -11.98 2.16 68.23
N PHE A 727 -13.21 2.61 67.95
CA PHE A 727 -13.64 3.00 66.60
C PHE A 727 -12.98 4.29 66.14
N PHE A 728 -12.88 5.29 67.02
CA PHE A 728 -12.19 6.54 66.76
C PHE A 728 -10.69 6.31 66.55
N VAL A 729 -10.06 5.49 67.38
CA VAL A 729 -8.65 5.07 67.18
C VAL A 729 -8.49 4.37 65.84
N TYR A 730 -9.40 3.48 65.46
CA TYR A 730 -9.38 2.84 64.13
C TYR A 730 -9.47 3.86 62.99
N ILE A 731 -10.39 4.84 63.06
CA ILE A 731 -10.55 5.89 62.04
C ILE A 731 -9.30 6.77 61.97
N VAL A 732 -8.77 7.23 63.11
CA VAL A 732 -7.56 8.08 63.16
C VAL A 732 -6.33 7.34 62.66
N VAL A 733 -6.14 6.08 63.05
CA VAL A 733 -5.04 5.24 62.56
C VAL A 733 -5.17 5.00 61.05
N SER A 734 -6.38 4.69 60.56
CA SER A 734 -6.67 4.53 59.14
C SER A 734 -6.37 5.81 58.35
N ALA A 735 -6.82 6.98 58.83
CA ALA A 735 -6.57 8.28 58.22
C ALA A 735 -5.08 8.65 58.22
N MET A 736 -4.38 8.44 59.35
CA MET A 736 -2.93 8.63 59.44
C MET A 736 -2.17 7.71 58.49
N TRP A 737 -2.59 6.46 58.36
CA TRP A 737 -1.98 5.48 57.46
C TRP A 737 -2.18 5.86 55.99
N THR A 738 -3.38 6.35 55.65
CA THR A 738 -3.72 6.84 54.30
C THR A 738 -2.93 8.11 53.96
N TRP A 739 -2.79 9.03 54.92
CA TRP A 739 -1.98 10.24 54.78
C TRP A 739 -0.48 9.92 54.62
N ALA A 740 0.04 8.97 55.40
CA ALA A 740 1.43 8.53 55.31
C ALA A 740 1.75 7.90 53.95
N ARG A 741 0.84 7.10 53.37
CA ARG A 741 0.98 6.54 52.01
C ARG A 741 0.95 7.62 50.93
N LYS A 742 0.11 8.65 51.08
CA LYS A 742 -0.03 9.73 50.09
C LYS A 742 1.18 10.67 50.05
N LYS A 743 1.91 10.80 51.16
CA LYS A 743 3.09 11.69 51.27
C LYS A 743 4.42 11.06 50.86
N ARG A 744 4.53 9.74 50.84
CA ARG A 744 5.75 8.99 50.42
C ARG A 744 5.39 7.66 49.72
N PRO A 745 4.93 7.69 48.46
CA PRO A 745 4.60 6.48 47.71
C PRO A 745 5.81 5.57 47.45
N ASP A 746 7.01 6.15 47.46
CA ASP A 746 8.33 5.56 47.25
C ASP A 746 8.78 4.54 48.31
N LEU A 747 8.27 4.61 49.54
CA LEU A 747 8.63 3.69 50.63
C LEU A 747 7.82 2.39 50.67
N TRP A 748 6.73 2.28 49.90
CA TRP A 748 5.72 1.22 50.08
C TRP A 748 5.53 0.27 48.91
N VAL A 749 6.45 0.28 47.92
CA VAL A 749 6.46 -0.68 46.78
C VAL A 749 6.88 -2.10 47.21
N LEU A 750 7.40 -2.30 48.44
CA LEU A 750 7.82 -3.59 48.95
C LEU A 750 7.19 -3.91 50.31
N SER A 751 5.87 -4.13 50.35
CA SER A 751 5.23 -5.05 51.31
C SER A 751 3.70 -5.05 51.18
N ALA A 752 3.15 -6.14 50.65
CA ALA A 752 1.76 -6.52 50.90
C ALA A 752 1.74 -7.53 52.06
N PRO A 753 1.23 -7.20 53.27
CA PRO A 753 0.96 -8.21 54.28
C PRO A 753 -0.50 -8.69 54.18
N LYS A 754 -0.67 -9.93 53.72
CA LYS A 754 -1.91 -10.73 53.70
C LYS A 754 -2.48 -11.10 55.09
N ARG A 755 -2.18 -10.37 56.17
CA ARG A 755 -2.56 -10.76 57.54
C ARG A 755 -3.12 -9.59 58.34
N LEU A 756 -4.42 -9.34 58.19
CA LEU A 756 -5.23 -8.62 59.21
C LEU A 756 -6.74 -8.89 59.07
N SER A 757 -7.21 -9.51 57.97
CA SER A 757 -8.62 -9.88 57.77
C SER A 757 -9.10 -11.11 58.55
N ARG A 758 -8.29 -11.68 59.47
CA ARG A 758 -8.63 -12.91 60.22
C ARG A 758 -9.13 -12.70 61.65
N TRP A 759 -9.15 -11.47 62.16
CA TRP A 759 -9.49 -11.19 63.56
C TRP A 759 -10.89 -10.60 63.80
N PHE A 760 -11.66 -10.28 62.75
CA PHE A 760 -13.00 -9.67 62.87
C PHE A 760 -14.14 -10.50 62.25
N ARG A 761 -13.97 -11.83 62.13
CA ARG A 761 -15.03 -12.75 61.66
C ARG A 761 -15.35 -13.87 62.67
N SER A 762 -15.26 -13.58 63.96
CA SER A 762 -15.80 -14.43 65.02
C SER A 762 -16.71 -13.63 65.92
#